data_AF-A0A9W7G3P7-F1
#
_entry.id   AF-A0A9W7G3P7-F1
#
_cell.length_a   1.000
_cell.length_b   1.000
_cell.length_c   1.000
_cell.angle_alpha   90.00
_cell.angle_beta   90.00
_cell.angle_gamma   90.00
#
_symmetry.space_group_name_H-M   'P 1'
#
loop_
_entity.id
_entity.type
_entity.pdbx_description
1 polymer ?
#
loop_
_entity_poly.entity_id
_entity_poly.type
_entity_poly.pdbx_seq_one_letter_code
_entity_poly.pdbx_strand_id
1 'polypeptide(L)'
;MLYVDEASGTIPASPDISNLWNTKGVVYKGMGELGMALRSFGTSIVLDEGQTNYNVYYNVGNIFHYNLVDLIELGGGRGADEERVFRDLLEEANKGGRVVASSEQALEEAAKNYQKADDVITRLLSAGERSVLETIDYVNFLNDFAIGMKKLDDDAAVAKLLAKAVEYGPGNLMARGNLVVALHKMNMLEAAKHHSLKAIEISPTNANVRHNYGLVLQKLEDIEEAKSQWLRAIELDPSLSNSIASLGHLEGNKGNLTGAKYWYEKALDLAKSASNYDEVASIRLQLATAVIPTIYSSNEHIRTARSNYVENLKGILALQPESQNFLNDPMTTTGSGSLGYYIIYQGFDDIELRRLLANVYWKFAPSLRYVAPFLANERSPVEEKQLRLRQQRKIRIGFHSAFFFRHSVGLLMEGVIMNIDRSKFHVTVFFQNYEEAMVDEVFQRIMSSADAIYKLPSVISVSRNIIASQELDILVFGEAGMDSVSYFLPFSRLAKRTALFWGHALTSGIANRDGIEYGKVKNAREVGGIDYFVSSKLFERETSGPPQHRYAETLYLMDGMTTYFTTPLKAREGMTRESFGLPPDKNIYLCPQTLYKLHPDFDILIVAILRKDPNAAVVFPVAQKTEWTEELMKRMVTNLRSSEEGQDLVNRILFVRRTDFDEFIALASLANVILDPFPVGGGRSSLEIFSTGSPIVMAYHKTNILQLNYAMYKSMDVMDLVCYTDEDYVDAAVRVGSNRQVEAELRKKILERVSVLYENKGVIAEWEKFFEYALDNERPASNAYFDKVYSDKVVVAVEFEDDEMEAGEWGVELENGATLAYAIKLNFEDKLLDVKIAEGEDPLGYAREISDAIGAEWVKERWIAAVLQHGIRRLEEDVVFEFEVSGRGGGEVRAGDDLGLVSNYYGLKMGLNWRGIERLHRTLKVKLGGRDETRDWLNIRRLQDAMVKNSGGRPSIPPPSPVSRETCHLTVALTTCKRLDLFKRTIESWGLAAGGLGGLSGGLCEIIVVDDSSSDADRTEMQRLYPNFRFVWKKGEEDRGHARSMNLIKDVVQTRYLLYLEDDWEYIGERPVGEVLAEAIEVLVGGEGEVAQVLLNDQSSRDCAEGSVKECEEGTWKRQAGWKRKTDKGVEYLEHEFGVLDPRHEFSYWPGFSLNPGVWDLERMRGGAFNFEFDPEDKRMEQTFSMRCYDEGMLFAHIGQVVVRHSGDLVSSYVLNGEDRPFDTKLL
;
A
#
# COMPACT_ATOMS: atom_id res chain seq x y z
N MET A 1 -12.79 -56.93 37.30
CA MET A 1 -13.56 -58.19 37.26
C MET A 1 -14.26 -58.28 35.92
N LEU A 2 -13.85 -59.18 35.03
CA LEU A 2 -14.68 -60.19 34.37
C LEU A 2 -13.81 -60.98 33.38
N TYR A 3 -14.03 -62.29 33.42
CA TYR A 3 -13.36 -63.38 32.71
C TYR A 3 -13.50 -63.26 31.19
N VAL A 4 -12.42 -63.51 30.44
CA VAL A 4 -12.48 -63.90 29.03
C VAL A 4 -12.62 -65.43 29.00
N ASP A 5 -13.62 -65.94 28.30
CA ASP A 5 -13.70 -67.36 27.96
C ASP A 5 -12.64 -67.67 26.89
N GLU A 6 -11.52 -68.25 27.32
CA GLU A 6 -10.37 -68.59 26.47
C GLU A 6 -10.70 -69.60 25.36
N ALA A 7 -11.91 -70.18 25.32
CA ALA A 7 -12.28 -71.17 24.32
C ALA A 7 -12.88 -70.60 23.01
N SER A 8 -13.32 -69.33 22.97
CA SER A 8 -14.02 -68.80 21.78
C SER A 8 -13.45 -67.51 21.17
N GLY A 9 -12.59 -66.77 21.87
CA GLY A 9 -11.99 -65.54 21.33
C GLY A 9 -12.98 -64.41 20.98
N THR A 10 -14.27 -64.56 21.29
CA THR A 10 -15.31 -63.56 21.01
C THR A 10 -15.85 -62.96 22.30
N ILE A 11 -15.76 -61.63 22.41
CA ILE A 11 -16.44 -60.83 23.44
C ILE A 11 -17.95 -60.85 23.12
N PRO A 12 -18.84 -61.19 24.07
CA PRO A 12 -20.27 -61.12 23.80
C PRO A 12 -20.68 -59.67 23.55
N ALA A 13 -21.43 -59.39 22.48
CA ALA A 13 -22.05 -58.08 22.29
C ALA A 13 -23.02 -57.82 23.45
N SER A 14 -22.69 -56.84 24.29
CA SER A 14 -23.47 -56.44 25.46
C SER A 14 -23.41 -54.90 25.59
N PRO A 15 -24.55 -54.22 25.80
CA PRO A 15 -24.61 -52.77 26.01
C PRO A 15 -23.71 -52.28 27.16
N ASP A 16 -23.50 -53.11 28.19
CA ASP A 16 -22.62 -52.77 29.31
C ASP A 16 -21.13 -52.75 28.91
N ILE A 17 -20.75 -53.59 27.96
CA ILE A 17 -19.38 -53.63 27.42
C ILE A 17 -19.16 -52.46 26.46
N SER A 18 -20.14 -52.12 25.62
CA SER A 18 -20.11 -50.91 24.79
C SER A 18 -19.93 -49.64 25.64
N ASN A 19 -20.70 -49.49 26.72
CA ASN A 19 -20.55 -48.36 27.65
C ASN A 19 -19.18 -48.30 28.31
N LEU A 20 -18.59 -49.45 28.68
CA LEU A 20 -17.24 -49.51 29.24
C LEU A 20 -16.19 -48.97 28.26
N TRP A 21 -16.33 -49.32 26.97
CA TRP A 21 -15.46 -48.81 25.91
C TRP A 21 -15.69 -47.33 25.60
N ASN A 22 -16.92 -46.82 25.74
CA ASN A 22 -17.21 -45.38 25.67
C ASN A 22 -16.51 -44.64 26.82
N THR A 23 -16.69 -45.09 28.07
CA THR A 23 -16.04 -44.48 29.24
C THR A 23 -14.52 -44.54 29.13
N LYS A 24 -13.97 -45.66 28.65
CA LYS A 24 -12.53 -45.81 28.36
C LYS A 24 -12.06 -44.81 27.30
N GLY A 25 -12.86 -44.55 26.26
CA GLY A 25 -12.59 -43.51 25.26
C GLY A 25 -12.59 -42.10 25.85
N VAL A 26 -13.53 -41.79 26.74
CA VAL A 26 -13.58 -40.49 27.44
C VAL A 26 -12.37 -40.32 28.37
N VAL A 27 -11.95 -41.37 29.07
CA VAL A 27 -10.74 -41.34 29.93
C VAL A 27 -9.48 -41.11 29.10
N TYR A 28 -9.30 -41.83 27.98
CA TYR A 28 -8.16 -41.58 27.08
C TYR A 28 -8.19 -40.18 26.46
N LYS A 29 -9.37 -39.67 26.10
CA LYS A 29 -9.54 -38.29 25.63
C LYS A 29 -9.10 -37.29 26.72
N GLY A 30 -9.50 -37.48 27.97
CA GLY A 30 -9.09 -36.65 29.11
C GLY A 30 -7.59 -36.75 29.44
N MET A 31 -6.92 -37.81 28.97
CA MET A 31 -5.47 -38.01 29.11
C MET A 31 -4.67 -37.53 27.89
N GLY A 32 -5.32 -37.00 26.84
CA GLY A 32 -4.66 -36.58 25.60
C GLY A 32 -4.35 -37.71 24.60
N GLU A 33 -4.75 -38.94 24.89
CA GLU A 33 -4.45 -40.15 24.11
C GLU A 33 -5.50 -40.37 23.00
N LEU A 34 -5.56 -39.45 22.04
CA LEU A 34 -6.67 -39.33 21.07
C LEU A 34 -6.84 -40.56 20.16
N GLY A 35 -5.75 -41.21 19.76
CA GLY A 35 -5.81 -42.47 19.00
C GLY A 35 -6.38 -43.64 19.81
N MET A 36 -6.11 -43.69 21.12
CA MET A 36 -6.71 -44.67 22.02
C MET A 36 -8.17 -44.35 22.33
N ALA A 37 -8.51 -43.05 22.41
CA ALA A 37 -9.88 -42.59 22.54
C ALA A 37 -10.74 -43.01 21.34
N LEU A 38 -10.29 -42.73 20.12
CA LEU A 38 -10.98 -43.12 18.88
C LEU A 38 -11.12 -44.64 18.72
N ARG A 39 -10.07 -45.41 19.05
CA ARG A 39 -10.16 -46.89 19.06
C ARG A 39 -11.18 -47.40 20.07
N SER A 40 -11.24 -46.78 21.24
CA SER A 40 -12.19 -47.16 22.29
C SER A 40 -13.63 -46.79 21.91
N PHE A 41 -13.84 -45.62 21.30
CA PHE A 41 -15.14 -45.24 20.75
C PHE A 41 -15.56 -46.11 19.56
N GLY A 42 -14.65 -46.42 18.64
CA GLY A 42 -14.92 -47.35 17.53
C GLY A 42 -15.29 -48.74 18.03
N THR A 43 -14.61 -49.24 19.06
CA THR A 43 -14.95 -50.53 19.69
C THR A 43 -16.31 -50.47 20.40
N SER A 44 -16.63 -49.34 21.03
CA SER A 44 -17.94 -49.10 21.64
C SER A 44 -19.08 -49.11 20.61
N ILE A 45 -18.86 -48.53 19.43
CA ILE A 45 -19.80 -48.53 18.29
C ILE A 45 -20.01 -49.94 17.74
N VAL A 46 -18.92 -50.69 17.54
CA VAL A 46 -18.99 -52.06 16.99
C VAL A 46 -19.74 -53.02 17.93
N LEU A 47 -19.62 -52.81 19.24
CA LEU A 47 -20.27 -53.66 20.25
C LEU A 47 -21.73 -53.28 20.55
N ASP A 48 -22.21 -52.15 20.05
CA ASP A 48 -23.60 -51.70 20.16
C ASP A 48 -24.37 -52.03 18.87
N GLU A 49 -24.66 -53.32 18.65
CA GLU A 49 -25.43 -53.83 17.49
C GLU A 49 -26.89 -53.31 17.42
N GLY A 50 -27.27 -52.31 18.23
CA GLY A 50 -28.61 -51.73 18.32
C GLY A 50 -28.69 -50.21 18.39
N GLN A 51 -27.60 -49.45 18.19
CA GLN A 51 -27.59 -47.97 18.21
C GLN A 51 -28.21 -47.32 19.46
N THR A 52 -27.92 -47.84 20.65
CA THR A 52 -28.45 -47.28 21.91
C THR A 52 -27.51 -46.28 22.59
N ASN A 53 -26.22 -46.24 22.23
CA ASN A 53 -25.21 -45.43 22.90
C ASN A 53 -24.80 -44.16 22.12
N TYR A 54 -25.73 -43.23 21.97
CA TYR A 54 -25.56 -41.96 21.25
C TYR A 54 -24.41 -41.07 21.78
N ASN A 55 -24.06 -41.22 23.06
CA ASN A 55 -22.95 -40.48 23.69
C ASN A 55 -21.59 -40.77 23.03
N VAL A 56 -21.43 -41.94 22.42
CA VAL A 56 -20.19 -42.31 21.72
C VAL A 56 -19.99 -41.47 20.47
N TYR A 57 -21.04 -41.27 19.68
CA TYR A 57 -20.98 -40.47 18.45
C TYR A 57 -20.77 -38.99 18.75
N TYR A 58 -21.35 -38.47 19.84
CA TYR A 58 -21.07 -37.14 20.38
C TYR A 58 -19.58 -36.97 20.77
N ASN A 59 -19.01 -37.97 21.44
CA ASN A 59 -17.60 -37.94 21.84
C ASN A 59 -16.63 -38.05 20.66
N VAL A 60 -16.99 -38.81 19.63
CA VAL A 60 -16.24 -38.90 18.37
C VAL A 60 -16.29 -37.57 17.61
N GLY A 61 -17.47 -36.97 17.47
CA GLY A 61 -17.63 -35.65 16.84
C GLY A 61 -16.81 -34.57 17.54
N ASN A 62 -16.75 -34.60 18.88
CA ASN A 62 -15.88 -33.72 19.65
C ASN A 62 -14.39 -33.92 19.38
N ILE A 63 -13.90 -35.14 19.13
CA ILE A 63 -12.48 -35.35 18.77
C ILE A 63 -12.17 -34.75 17.39
N PHE A 64 -13.07 -34.91 16.42
CA PHE A 64 -12.89 -34.35 15.08
C PHE A 64 -13.07 -32.82 15.03
N HIS A 65 -13.78 -32.24 15.99
CA HIS A 65 -13.85 -30.80 16.20
C HIS A 65 -12.49 -30.20 16.61
N TYR A 66 -11.68 -30.93 17.41
CA TYR A 66 -10.37 -30.47 17.87
C TYR A 66 -9.21 -30.79 16.90
N ASN A 67 -9.28 -31.88 16.13
CA ASN A 67 -8.09 -32.40 15.43
C ASN A 67 -7.95 -32.11 13.93
N LEU A 68 -8.89 -31.43 13.25
CA LEU A 68 -8.68 -31.11 11.83
C LEU A 68 -7.75 -29.90 11.62
N VAL A 69 -7.59 -29.06 12.65
CA VAL A 69 -6.69 -27.89 12.63
C VAL A 69 -5.25 -28.33 12.92
N ASP A 70 -5.06 -29.19 13.93
CA ASP A 70 -3.70 -29.61 14.36
C ASP A 70 -3.03 -30.66 13.43
N LEU A 71 -3.81 -31.49 12.71
CA LEU A 71 -3.24 -32.54 11.83
C LEU A 71 -2.79 -32.06 10.45
N ILE A 72 -3.22 -30.87 10.01
CA ILE A 72 -2.79 -30.28 8.74
C ILE A 72 -1.49 -29.47 8.96
N GLU A 73 -1.25 -28.97 10.16
CA GLU A 73 -0.09 -28.13 10.47
C GLU A 73 1.17 -28.89 10.93
N LEU A 74 1.05 -30.15 11.38
CA LEU A 74 2.21 -30.96 11.84
C LEU A 74 2.89 -31.81 10.75
N GLY A 75 2.80 -31.40 9.48
CA GLY A 75 3.64 -31.94 8.42
C GLY A 75 5.10 -31.49 8.54
N GLY A 76 5.84 -32.00 9.53
CA GLY A 76 7.26 -31.70 9.70
C GLY A 76 7.89 -32.28 10.98
N GLY A 77 8.46 -33.47 10.87
CA GLY A 77 9.64 -33.92 11.62
C GLY A 77 9.54 -34.06 13.15
N ARG A 78 9.29 -35.29 13.64
CA ARG A 78 10.13 -36.02 14.61
C ARG A 78 9.54 -37.41 14.88
N GLY A 79 10.32 -38.47 14.58
CA GLY A 79 10.09 -39.84 15.06
C GLY A 79 9.85 -40.88 13.96
N ALA A 80 10.94 -41.51 13.47
CA ALA A 80 10.92 -42.55 12.44
C ALA A 80 10.15 -43.85 12.79
N ASP A 81 9.59 -43.97 14.01
CA ASP A 81 8.73 -45.10 14.40
C ASP A 81 7.22 -44.84 14.19
N GLU A 82 6.79 -43.57 14.11
CA GLU A 82 5.37 -43.22 13.87
C GLU A 82 5.00 -43.34 12.39
N GLU A 83 5.94 -43.04 11.49
CA GLU A 83 5.79 -43.21 10.06
C GLU A 83 5.70 -44.70 9.66
N ARG A 84 6.36 -45.60 10.39
CA ARG A 84 6.26 -47.06 10.20
C ARG A 84 4.88 -47.57 10.62
N VAL A 85 4.38 -47.12 11.78
CA VAL A 85 3.05 -47.50 12.28
C VAL A 85 1.93 -46.94 11.40
N PHE A 86 2.09 -45.72 10.87
CA PHE A 86 1.14 -45.11 9.93
C PHE A 86 1.13 -45.84 8.57
N ARG A 87 2.31 -46.27 8.09
CA ARG A 87 2.47 -47.06 6.86
C ARG A 87 1.89 -48.48 6.99
N ASP A 88 2.08 -49.13 8.14
CA ASP A 88 1.53 -50.46 8.45
C ASP A 88 -0.02 -50.40 8.58
N LEU A 89 -0.56 -49.35 9.19
CA LEU A 89 -2.01 -49.09 9.25
C LEU A 89 -2.62 -48.79 7.86
N LEU A 90 -1.88 -48.08 7.00
CA LEU A 90 -2.24 -47.85 5.59
C LEU A 90 -2.20 -49.14 4.76
N GLU A 91 -1.23 -50.02 4.99
CA GLU A 91 -1.16 -51.34 4.33
C GLU A 91 -2.28 -52.28 4.80
N GLU A 92 -2.64 -52.26 6.08
CA GLU A 92 -3.74 -53.06 6.63
C GLU A 92 -5.11 -52.57 6.11
N ALA A 93 -5.31 -51.24 6.03
CA ALA A 93 -6.49 -50.62 5.45
C ALA A 93 -6.60 -50.87 3.92
N ASN A 94 -5.47 -50.98 3.23
CA ASN A 94 -5.40 -51.30 1.80
C ASN A 94 -5.75 -52.77 1.47
N LYS A 95 -5.74 -53.70 2.42
CA LYS A 95 -6.13 -55.11 2.20
C LYS A 95 -7.65 -55.29 2.02
N GLY A 96 -8.47 -54.31 2.40
CA GLY A 96 -9.92 -54.29 2.22
C GLY A 96 -10.35 -53.35 1.10
N GLY A 97 -10.07 -53.71 -0.16
CA GLY A 97 -10.24 -52.81 -1.30
C GLY A 97 -11.62 -52.15 -1.43
N ARG A 98 -11.70 -50.84 -1.14
CA ARG A 98 -12.42 -49.81 -1.91
C ARG A 98 -12.23 -48.41 -1.29
N VAL A 99 -11.61 -47.54 -2.11
CA VAL A 99 -11.71 -46.07 -2.14
C VAL A 99 -11.02 -45.27 -1.02
N VAL A 100 -10.01 -44.51 -1.46
CA VAL A 100 -9.44 -43.33 -0.80
C VAL A 100 -10.55 -42.28 -0.65
N ALA A 101 -11.00 -42.04 0.58
CA ALA A 101 -11.97 -40.99 0.85
C ALA A 101 -11.27 -39.63 0.97
N SER A 102 -11.55 -38.74 0.02
CA SER A 102 -11.35 -37.30 0.21
C SER A 102 -12.18 -36.82 1.42
N SER A 103 -11.81 -35.66 1.99
CA SER A 103 -12.57 -34.96 3.04
C SER A 103 -14.07 -34.83 2.73
N GLU A 104 -14.43 -34.80 1.44
CA GLU A 104 -15.79 -34.76 0.91
C GLU A 104 -16.61 -36.03 1.20
N GLN A 105 -16.01 -37.23 1.11
CA GLN A 105 -16.71 -38.49 1.39
C GLN A 105 -16.96 -38.68 2.89
N ALA A 106 -16.05 -38.23 3.76
CA ALA A 106 -16.26 -38.24 5.21
C ALA A 106 -17.40 -37.29 5.61
N LEU A 107 -17.55 -36.15 4.92
CA LEU A 107 -18.64 -35.20 5.11
C LEU A 107 -19.97 -35.73 4.56
N GLU A 108 -19.99 -36.43 3.42
CA GLU A 108 -21.17 -37.15 2.93
C GLU A 108 -21.61 -38.28 3.88
N GLU A 109 -20.66 -39.01 4.48
CA GLU A 109 -20.92 -40.05 5.47
C GLU A 109 -21.54 -39.45 6.75
N ALA A 110 -21.00 -38.32 7.22
CA ALA A 110 -21.53 -37.55 8.34
C ALA A 110 -22.94 -37.01 8.06
N ALA A 111 -23.20 -36.50 6.86
CA ALA A 111 -24.53 -36.05 6.44
C ALA A 111 -25.54 -37.21 6.35
N LYS A 112 -25.13 -38.39 5.86
CA LYS A 112 -25.97 -39.61 5.86
C LYS A 112 -26.29 -40.10 7.27
N ASN A 113 -25.33 -40.04 8.19
CA ASN A 113 -25.53 -40.42 9.60
C ASN A 113 -26.39 -39.39 10.36
N TYR A 114 -26.28 -38.10 10.02
CA TYR A 114 -27.18 -37.05 10.49
C TYR A 114 -28.62 -37.31 10.04
N GLN A 115 -28.85 -37.62 8.76
CA GLN A 115 -30.19 -37.90 8.25
C GLN A 115 -30.86 -39.06 9.01
N LYS A 116 -30.09 -40.08 9.37
CA LYS A 116 -30.56 -41.19 10.21
C LYS A 116 -30.90 -40.74 11.65
N ALA A 117 -30.09 -39.87 12.25
CA ALA A 117 -30.36 -39.32 13.58
C ALA A 117 -31.60 -38.41 13.59
N ASP A 118 -31.76 -37.54 12.58
CA ASP A 118 -32.94 -36.67 12.40
C ASP A 118 -34.21 -37.51 12.19
N ASP A 119 -34.15 -38.59 11.41
CA ASP A 119 -35.27 -39.52 11.21
C ASP A 119 -35.69 -40.21 12.52
N VAL A 120 -34.72 -40.66 13.33
CA VAL A 120 -34.97 -41.30 14.64
C VAL A 120 -35.57 -40.29 15.62
N ILE A 121 -35.04 -39.08 15.69
CA ILE A 121 -35.50 -38.05 16.62
C ILE A 121 -36.87 -37.52 16.20
N THR A 122 -37.13 -37.36 14.90
CA THR A 122 -38.45 -37.04 14.36
C THR A 122 -39.47 -38.10 14.75
N ARG A 123 -39.09 -39.39 14.69
CA ARG A 123 -39.94 -40.50 15.16
C ARG A 123 -40.23 -40.41 16.66
N LEU A 124 -39.21 -40.20 17.49
CA LEU A 124 -39.36 -40.05 18.95
C LEU A 124 -40.26 -38.85 19.32
N LEU A 125 -40.16 -37.75 18.58
CA LEU A 125 -41.01 -36.57 18.77
C LEU A 125 -42.45 -36.82 18.35
N SER A 126 -42.67 -37.52 17.23
CA SER A 126 -44.00 -37.95 16.80
C SER A 126 -44.64 -38.97 17.76
N ALA A 127 -43.82 -39.66 18.57
CA ALA A 127 -44.26 -40.54 19.65
C ALA A 127 -44.52 -39.81 20.99
N GLY A 128 -44.27 -38.50 21.08
CA GLY A 128 -44.56 -37.68 22.26
C GLY A 128 -43.45 -37.63 23.33
N GLU A 129 -42.27 -38.17 23.05
CA GLU A 129 -41.17 -38.26 24.04
C GLU A 129 -40.28 -37.00 24.08
N ARG A 130 -40.86 -35.84 24.43
CA ARG A 130 -40.11 -34.56 24.53
C ARG A 130 -38.99 -34.56 25.58
N SER A 131 -39.04 -35.43 26.59
CA SER A 131 -38.02 -35.54 27.65
C SER A 131 -36.65 -36.00 27.14
N VAL A 132 -36.60 -36.68 25.99
CA VAL A 132 -35.34 -37.15 25.38
C VAL A 132 -34.52 -35.97 24.84
N LEU A 133 -35.17 -34.88 24.40
CA LEU A 133 -34.49 -33.67 23.91
C LEU A 133 -33.71 -32.94 25.00
N GLU A 134 -34.23 -32.91 26.23
CA GLU A 134 -33.56 -32.29 27.39
C GLU A 134 -32.36 -33.10 27.87
N THR A 135 -32.31 -34.39 27.56
CA THR A 135 -31.27 -35.32 28.04
C THR A 135 -30.06 -35.41 27.08
N ILE A 136 -30.24 -35.06 25.80
CA ILE A 136 -29.24 -35.24 24.73
C ILE A 136 -28.55 -33.92 24.32
N ASP A 137 -28.99 -32.78 24.88
CA ASP A 137 -28.57 -31.44 24.42
C ASP A 137 -28.69 -31.29 22.89
N TYR A 138 -29.81 -31.79 22.36
CA TYR A 138 -30.07 -31.86 20.91
C TYR A 138 -30.07 -30.49 20.24
N VAL A 139 -30.45 -29.44 20.98
CA VAL A 139 -30.43 -28.07 20.49
C VAL A 139 -29.00 -27.60 20.23
N ASN A 140 -28.05 -27.90 21.14
CA ASN A 140 -26.63 -27.57 20.92
C ASN A 140 -26.02 -28.46 19.83
N PHE A 141 -26.41 -29.75 19.73
CA PHE A 141 -26.01 -30.59 18.61
C PHE A 141 -26.41 -30.00 17.24
N LEU A 142 -27.67 -29.57 17.08
CA LEU A 142 -28.13 -28.95 15.83
C LEU A 142 -27.40 -27.62 15.54
N ASN A 143 -27.12 -26.83 16.57
CA ASN A 143 -26.35 -25.60 16.46
C ASN A 143 -24.91 -25.89 16.00
N ASP A 144 -24.22 -26.80 16.66
CA ASP A 144 -22.81 -27.13 16.39
C ASP A 144 -22.66 -27.82 15.03
N PHE A 145 -23.64 -28.64 14.64
CA PHE A 145 -23.71 -29.22 13.31
C PHE A 145 -23.92 -28.15 12.24
N ALA A 146 -24.80 -27.17 12.48
CA ALA A 146 -24.97 -26.04 11.57
C ALA A 146 -23.69 -25.20 11.44
N ILE A 147 -22.92 -25.02 12.54
CA ILE A 147 -21.60 -24.38 12.51
C ILE A 147 -20.61 -25.21 11.68
N GLY A 148 -20.62 -26.54 11.79
CA GLY A 148 -19.80 -27.43 10.97
C GLY A 148 -20.16 -27.36 9.48
N MET A 149 -21.45 -27.38 9.16
CA MET A 149 -21.99 -27.27 7.80
C MET A 149 -21.71 -25.90 7.16
N LYS A 150 -21.50 -24.85 7.95
CA LYS A 150 -21.05 -23.53 7.45
C LYS A 150 -19.77 -23.63 6.63
N LYS A 151 -18.88 -24.59 6.91
CA LYS A 151 -17.66 -24.83 6.13
C LYS A 151 -17.92 -25.41 4.73
N LEU A 152 -19.14 -25.89 4.47
CA LEU A 152 -19.59 -26.40 3.17
C LEU A 152 -20.33 -25.33 2.35
N ASP A 153 -20.46 -24.11 2.87
CA ASP A 153 -21.07 -22.96 2.21
C ASP A 153 -22.53 -23.17 1.74
N ASP A 154 -23.27 -24.07 2.41
CA ASP A 154 -24.71 -24.29 2.22
C ASP A 154 -25.51 -23.53 3.29
N ASP A 155 -25.62 -22.21 3.12
CA ASP A 155 -26.34 -21.32 4.04
C ASP A 155 -27.82 -21.72 4.22
N ALA A 156 -28.44 -22.34 3.21
CA ALA A 156 -29.84 -22.78 3.28
C ALA A 156 -30.02 -24.00 4.17
N ALA A 157 -29.13 -24.99 4.07
CA ALA A 157 -29.10 -26.12 5.00
C ALA A 157 -28.79 -25.66 6.42
N VAL A 158 -27.81 -24.76 6.59
CA VAL A 158 -27.44 -24.15 7.89
C VAL A 158 -28.64 -23.44 8.53
N ALA A 159 -29.33 -22.57 7.79
CA ALA A 159 -30.51 -21.86 8.30
C ALA A 159 -31.64 -22.83 8.69
N LYS A 160 -31.86 -23.90 7.91
CA LYS A 160 -32.88 -24.93 8.22
C LYS A 160 -32.56 -25.68 9.52
N LEU A 161 -31.29 -26.05 9.73
CA LEU A 161 -30.82 -26.70 10.95
C LEU A 161 -30.99 -25.80 12.17
N LEU A 162 -30.59 -24.53 12.04
CA LEU A 162 -30.72 -23.54 13.11
C LEU A 162 -32.18 -23.20 13.40
N ALA A 163 -33.05 -23.17 12.39
CA ALA A 163 -34.49 -23.00 12.58
C ALA A 163 -35.09 -24.16 13.40
N LYS A 164 -34.71 -25.41 13.10
CA LYS A 164 -35.08 -26.58 13.92
C LYS A 164 -34.53 -26.45 15.35
N ALA A 165 -33.27 -26.05 15.52
CA ALA A 165 -32.68 -25.85 16.85
C ALA A 165 -33.49 -24.83 17.68
N VAL A 166 -33.90 -23.73 17.05
CA VAL A 166 -34.74 -22.68 17.66
C VAL A 166 -36.18 -23.15 17.91
N GLU A 167 -36.72 -24.05 17.09
CA GLU A 167 -38.04 -24.66 17.30
C GLU A 167 -38.04 -25.56 18.55
N TYR A 168 -37.02 -26.41 18.69
CA TYR A 168 -36.89 -27.33 19.84
C TYR A 168 -36.40 -26.65 21.11
N GLY A 169 -35.60 -25.59 20.99
CA GLY A 169 -35.12 -24.75 22.09
C GLY A 169 -35.44 -23.28 21.86
N PRO A 170 -36.69 -22.81 22.05
CA PRO A 170 -37.07 -21.42 21.79
C PRO A 170 -36.28 -20.38 22.58
N GLY A 171 -35.77 -20.75 23.77
CA GLY A 171 -34.93 -19.90 24.62
C GLY A 171 -33.43 -19.99 24.35
N ASN A 172 -32.96 -20.84 23.42
CA ASN A 172 -31.54 -20.97 23.12
C ASN A 172 -31.06 -19.76 22.31
N LEU A 173 -30.36 -18.85 22.99
CA LEU A 173 -29.90 -17.60 22.42
C LEU A 173 -28.80 -17.80 21.36
N MET A 174 -27.94 -18.82 21.53
CA MET A 174 -26.86 -19.13 20.59
C MET A 174 -27.40 -19.59 19.25
N ALA A 175 -28.28 -20.59 19.23
CA ALA A 175 -28.92 -21.09 18.03
C ALA A 175 -29.73 -19.99 17.32
N ARG A 176 -30.44 -19.15 18.09
CA ARG A 176 -31.20 -18.01 17.57
C ARG A 176 -30.30 -16.93 16.97
N GLY A 177 -29.19 -16.59 17.62
CA GLY A 177 -28.20 -15.65 17.11
C GLY A 177 -27.56 -16.13 15.82
N ASN A 178 -27.16 -17.39 15.76
CA ASN A 178 -26.62 -18.01 14.55
C ASN A 178 -27.67 -18.04 13.42
N LEU A 179 -28.94 -18.30 13.73
CA LEU A 179 -30.03 -18.25 12.75
C LEU A 179 -30.20 -16.84 12.17
N VAL A 180 -30.12 -15.79 13.00
CA VAL A 180 -30.16 -14.40 12.52
C VAL A 180 -29.06 -14.13 11.52
N VAL A 181 -27.82 -14.55 11.82
CA VAL A 181 -26.68 -14.39 10.91
C VAL A 181 -26.89 -15.14 9.59
N ALA A 182 -27.36 -16.39 9.64
CA ALA A 182 -27.65 -17.18 8.44
C ALA A 182 -28.75 -16.55 7.58
N LEU A 183 -29.87 -16.12 8.19
CA LEU A 183 -30.97 -15.44 7.48
C LEU A 183 -30.52 -14.10 6.88
N HIS A 184 -29.69 -13.34 7.59
CA HIS A 184 -29.11 -12.10 7.08
C HIS A 184 -28.24 -12.32 5.83
N LYS A 185 -27.41 -13.37 5.83
CA LYS A 185 -26.61 -13.78 4.67
C LYS A 185 -27.48 -14.18 3.47
N MET A 186 -28.52 -14.97 3.71
CA MET A 186 -29.51 -15.37 2.71
C MET A 186 -30.43 -14.24 2.22
N ASN A 187 -30.23 -13.00 2.70
CA ASN A 187 -31.07 -11.84 2.39
C ASN A 187 -32.55 -12.01 2.81
N MET A 188 -32.83 -12.87 3.79
CA MET A 188 -34.17 -13.07 4.37
C MET A 188 -34.40 -12.10 5.53
N LEU A 189 -34.36 -10.80 5.22
CA LEU A 189 -34.19 -9.74 6.21
C LEU A 189 -35.34 -9.62 7.22
N GLU A 190 -36.59 -9.79 6.79
CA GLU A 190 -37.75 -9.73 7.69
C GLU A 190 -37.77 -10.90 8.69
N ALA A 191 -37.38 -12.09 8.25
CA ALA A 191 -37.21 -13.23 9.14
C ALA A 191 -36.05 -12.99 10.13
N ALA A 192 -34.92 -12.49 9.64
CA ALA A 192 -33.79 -12.11 10.48
C ALA A 192 -34.21 -11.07 11.55
N LYS A 193 -34.94 -10.02 11.16
CA LYS A 193 -35.48 -8.99 12.05
C LYS A 193 -36.38 -9.58 13.14
N HIS A 194 -37.31 -10.46 12.78
CA HIS A 194 -38.18 -11.16 13.73
C HIS A 194 -37.37 -11.98 14.75
N HIS A 195 -36.37 -12.74 14.30
CA HIS A 195 -35.54 -13.54 15.20
C HIS A 195 -34.60 -12.68 16.06
N SER A 196 -34.12 -11.54 15.55
CA SER A 196 -33.34 -10.55 16.31
C SER A 196 -34.14 -9.94 17.44
N LEU A 197 -35.38 -9.50 17.19
CA LEU A 197 -36.25 -8.95 18.22
C LEU A 197 -36.52 -9.96 19.34
N LYS A 198 -36.82 -11.22 18.98
CA LYS A 198 -36.96 -12.30 19.96
C LYS A 198 -35.69 -12.58 20.76
N ALA A 199 -34.52 -12.49 20.13
CA ALA A 199 -33.25 -12.64 20.84
C ALA A 199 -33.04 -11.50 21.85
N ILE A 200 -33.42 -10.27 21.51
CA ILE A 200 -33.38 -9.11 22.42
C ILE A 200 -34.38 -9.28 23.57
N GLU A 201 -35.59 -9.81 23.31
CA GLU A 201 -36.56 -10.12 24.37
C GLU A 201 -36.03 -11.15 25.36
N ILE A 202 -35.35 -12.20 24.87
CA ILE A 202 -34.74 -13.25 25.70
C ILE A 202 -33.56 -12.70 26.50
N SER A 203 -32.73 -11.84 25.91
CA SER A 203 -31.55 -11.27 26.58
C SER A 203 -31.34 -9.80 26.22
N PRO A 204 -32.02 -8.87 26.93
CA PRO A 204 -31.97 -7.44 26.62
C PRO A 204 -30.59 -6.79 26.85
N THR A 205 -29.72 -7.42 27.64
CA THR A 205 -28.40 -6.92 28.02
C THR A 205 -27.26 -7.57 27.24
N ASN A 206 -27.55 -8.43 26.24
CA ASN A 206 -26.52 -9.05 25.42
C ASN A 206 -26.09 -8.12 24.28
N ALA A 207 -24.84 -7.67 24.31
CA ALA A 207 -24.28 -6.75 23.31
C ALA A 207 -24.23 -7.35 21.90
N ASN A 208 -23.84 -8.62 21.74
CA ASN A 208 -23.74 -9.31 20.44
C ASN A 208 -25.10 -9.41 19.74
N VAL A 209 -26.18 -9.63 20.50
CA VAL A 209 -27.54 -9.69 19.95
C VAL A 209 -27.96 -8.33 19.38
N ARG A 210 -27.64 -7.23 20.09
CA ARG A 210 -27.91 -5.87 19.61
C ARG A 210 -27.07 -5.51 18.40
N HIS A 211 -25.80 -5.91 18.38
CA HIS A 211 -24.92 -5.75 17.22
C HIS A 211 -25.49 -6.43 15.97
N ASN A 212 -25.86 -7.71 16.07
CA ASN A 212 -26.45 -8.47 14.97
C ASN A 212 -27.78 -7.87 14.50
N TYR A 213 -28.59 -7.31 15.41
CA TYR A 213 -29.80 -6.59 15.03
C TYR A 213 -29.48 -5.31 14.24
N GLY A 214 -28.47 -4.56 14.67
CA GLY A 214 -27.98 -3.39 13.93
C GLY A 214 -27.53 -3.73 12.50
N LEU A 215 -26.83 -4.85 12.29
CA LEU A 215 -26.47 -5.33 10.94
C LEU A 215 -27.71 -5.63 10.08
N VAL A 216 -28.73 -6.27 10.65
CA VAL A 216 -30.01 -6.54 9.95
C VAL A 216 -30.72 -5.24 9.58
N LEU A 217 -30.79 -4.28 10.50
CA LEU A 217 -31.41 -2.97 10.27
C LEU A 217 -30.68 -2.15 9.21
N GLN A 218 -29.35 -2.18 9.21
CA GLN A 218 -28.53 -1.53 8.19
C GLN A 218 -28.90 -2.04 6.79
N LYS A 219 -29.04 -3.36 6.62
CA LYS A 219 -29.40 -3.98 5.34
C LYS A 219 -30.87 -3.76 4.94
N LEU A 220 -31.72 -3.44 5.90
CA LEU A 220 -33.09 -2.94 5.70
C LEU A 220 -33.16 -1.42 5.45
N GLU A 221 -32.02 -0.73 5.37
CA GLU A 221 -31.89 0.72 5.22
C GLU A 221 -32.46 1.56 6.38
N ASP A 222 -32.71 0.94 7.54
CA ASP A 222 -33.10 1.66 8.78
C ASP A 222 -31.84 2.10 9.55
N ILE A 223 -31.12 3.05 8.94
CA ILE A 223 -29.76 3.43 9.32
C ILE A 223 -29.68 4.07 10.71
N GLU A 224 -30.68 4.89 11.08
CA GLU A 224 -30.66 5.59 12.37
C GLU A 224 -30.94 4.64 13.53
N GLU A 225 -31.87 3.67 13.35
CA GLU A 225 -32.09 2.64 14.34
C GLU A 225 -30.90 1.67 14.42
N ALA A 226 -30.28 1.31 13.29
CA ALA A 226 -29.05 0.51 13.28
C ALA A 226 -27.94 1.17 14.13
N LYS A 227 -27.73 2.48 13.95
CA LYS A 227 -26.77 3.27 14.74
C LYS A 227 -27.11 3.25 16.24
N SER A 228 -28.38 3.42 16.58
CA SER A 228 -28.87 3.32 17.96
C SER A 228 -28.54 1.97 18.59
N GLN A 229 -28.78 0.87 17.86
CA GLN A 229 -28.49 -0.48 18.36
C GLN A 229 -26.99 -0.75 18.53
N TRP A 230 -26.13 -0.28 17.62
CA TRP A 230 -24.68 -0.41 17.78
C TRP A 230 -24.14 0.44 18.94
N LEU A 231 -24.62 1.67 19.11
CA LEU A 231 -24.26 2.50 20.27
C LEU A 231 -24.67 1.81 21.57
N ARG A 232 -25.87 1.23 21.63
CA ARG A 232 -26.32 0.48 22.80
C ARG A 232 -25.52 -0.80 23.03
N ALA A 233 -25.07 -1.48 21.97
CA ALA A 233 -24.17 -2.63 22.08
C ALA A 233 -22.83 -2.21 22.71
N ILE A 234 -22.25 -1.09 22.28
CA ILE A 234 -21.01 -0.51 22.83
C ILE A 234 -21.18 -0.08 24.30
N GLU A 235 -22.33 0.46 24.67
CA GLU A 235 -22.63 0.81 26.08
C GLU A 235 -22.69 -0.42 26.98
N LEU A 236 -23.20 -1.55 26.48
CA LEU A 236 -23.30 -2.80 27.21
C LEU A 236 -21.95 -3.54 27.28
N ASP A 237 -21.18 -3.48 26.21
CA ASP A 237 -19.85 -4.05 26.11
C ASP A 237 -18.90 -3.12 25.32
N PRO A 238 -18.10 -2.30 26.02
CA PRO A 238 -17.15 -1.41 25.39
C PRO A 238 -16.00 -2.11 24.64
N SER A 239 -15.81 -3.41 24.86
CA SER A 239 -14.78 -4.21 24.19
C SER A 239 -15.23 -4.75 22.82
N LEU A 240 -16.48 -4.52 22.43
CA LEU A 240 -17.05 -5.04 21.19
C LEU A 240 -16.61 -4.22 19.96
N SER A 241 -15.36 -4.41 19.52
CA SER A 241 -14.72 -3.75 18.38
C SER A 241 -15.52 -3.87 17.08
N ASN A 242 -16.21 -4.98 16.80
CA ASN A 242 -17.10 -5.12 15.64
C ASN A 242 -18.22 -4.07 15.57
N SER A 243 -18.83 -3.68 16.71
CA SER A 243 -19.85 -2.62 16.74
C SER A 243 -19.25 -1.24 16.48
N ILE A 244 -18.02 -1.01 16.96
CA ILE A 244 -17.28 0.23 16.72
C ILE A 244 -16.86 0.33 15.25
N ALA A 245 -16.36 -0.74 14.67
CA ALA A 245 -16.05 -0.83 13.24
C ALA A 245 -17.30 -0.61 12.37
N SER A 246 -18.47 -1.08 12.81
CA SER A 246 -19.76 -0.83 12.12
C SER A 246 -20.12 0.66 12.09
N LEU A 247 -19.79 1.43 13.14
CA LEU A 247 -19.91 2.89 13.12
C LEU A 247 -18.92 3.53 12.13
N GLY A 248 -17.69 2.99 12.03
CA GLY A 248 -16.72 3.44 11.03
C GLY A 248 -17.21 3.24 9.60
N HIS A 249 -17.79 2.07 9.33
CA HIS A 249 -18.43 1.78 8.04
C HIS A 249 -19.60 2.72 7.75
N LEU A 250 -20.44 3.01 8.74
CA LEU A 250 -21.56 3.95 8.60
C LEU A 250 -21.08 5.36 8.25
N GLU A 251 -20.10 5.89 8.96
CA GLU A 251 -19.53 7.23 8.69
C GLU A 251 -18.88 7.27 7.29
N GLY A 252 -18.19 6.19 6.90
CA GLY A 252 -17.60 6.06 5.56
C GLY A 252 -18.64 6.07 4.45
N ASN A 253 -19.78 5.37 4.61
CA ASN A 253 -20.88 5.40 3.65
C ASN A 253 -21.51 6.79 3.50
N LYS A 254 -21.60 7.55 4.61
CA LYS A 254 -22.01 8.96 4.64
C LYS A 254 -20.96 9.91 4.02
N GLY A 255 -19.77 9.41 3.66
CA GLY A 255 -18.68 10.22 3.12
C GLY A 255 -17.85 10.94 4.17
N ASN A 256 -18.13 10.74 5.46
CA ASN A 256 -17.36 11.31 6.57
C ASN A 256 -16.11 10.45 6.85
N LEU A 257 -15.09 10.61 6.02
CA LEU A 257 -13.87 9.80 6.10
C LEU A 257 -13.09 10.02 7.40
N THR A 258 -13.11 11.23 7.96
CA THR A 258 -12.49 11.53 9.26
C THR A 258 -13.19 10.77 10.39
N GLY A 259 -14.53 10.76 10.39
CA GLY A 259 -15.32 9.95 11.34
C GLY A 259 -15.10 8.46 11.15
N ALA A 260 -15.03 7.99 9.90
CA ALA A 260 -14.74 6.60 9.58
C ALA A 260 -13.38 6.17 10.14
N LYS A 261 -12.33 6.95 9.87
CA LYS A 261 -10.97 6.75 10.38
C LYS A 261 -10.96 6.65 11.91
N TYR A 262 -11.58 7.62 12.59
CA TYR A 262 -11.66 7.65 14.05
C TYR A 262 -12.25 6.35 14.63
N TRP A 263 -13.38 5.89 14.10
CA TRP A 263 -14.04 4.69 14.61
C TRP A 263 -13.25 3.41 14.29
N TYR A 264 -12.64 3.31 13.10
CA TYR A 264 -11.78 2.17 12.78
C TYR A 264 -10.51 2.13 13.62
N GLU A 265 -9.85 3.27 13.87
CA GLU A 265 -8.68 3.33 14.76
C GLU A 265 -9.05 2.93 16.18
N LYS A 266 -10.19 3.40 16.70
CA LYS A 266 -10.70 2.98 18.02
C LYS A 266 -10.98 1.48 18.08
N ALA A 267 -11.58 0.91 17.03
CA ALA A 267 -11.82 -0.53 16.96
C ALA A 267 -10.49 -1.31 16.88
N LEU A 268 -9.51 -0.80 16.13
CA LEU A 268 -8.19 -1.40 15.96
C LEU A 268 -7.41 -1.44 17.28
N ASP A 269 -7.45 -0.36 18.07
CA ASP A 269 -6.74 -0.28 19.35
C ASP A 269 -7.31 -1.26 20.39
N LEU A 270 -8.63 -1.46 20.38
CA LEU A 270 -9.26 -2.49 21.22
C LEU A 270 -8.87 -3.90 20.78
N ALA A 271 -8.93 -4.19 19.48
CA ALA A 271 -8.53 -5.49 18.94
C ALA A 271 -7.06 -5.82 19.25
N LYS A 272 -6.15 -4.84 19.14
CA LYS A 272 -4.75 -4.97 19.54
C LYS A 272 -4.60 -5.22 21.04
N SER A 273 -5.33 -4.47 21.87
CA SER A 273 -5.29 -4.63 23.33
C SER A 273 -5.79 -6.00 23.80
N ALA A 274 -6.72 -6.60 23.03
CA ALA A 274 -7.20 -7.95 23.25
C ALA A 274 -6.31 -9.04 22.62
N SER A 275 -5.21 -8.68 21.94
CA SER A 275 -4.36 -9.59 21.16
C SER A 275 -5.12 -10.40 20.09
N ASN A 276 -6.25 -9.89 19.60
CA ASN A 276 -7.06 -10.56 18.57
C ASN A 276 -6.55 -10.22 17.16
N TYR A 277 -5.51 -10.91 16.71
CA TYR A 277 -4.82 -10.59 15.45
C TYR A 277 -5.70 -10.75 14.20
N ASP A 278 -6.66 -11.67 14.21
CA ASP A 278 -7.64 -11.87 13.13
C ASP A 278 -8.51 -10.61 12.95
N GLU A 279 -8.99 -10.06 14.07
CA GLU A 279 -9.81 -8.84 14.10
C GLU A 279 -8.99 -7.60 13.77
N VAL A 280 -7.75 -7.51 14.26
CA VAL A 280 -6.78 -6.47 13.85
C VAL A 280 -6.61 -6.47 12.33
N ALA A 281 -6.43 -7.64 11.73
CA ALA A 281 -6.22 -7.77 10.29
C ALA A 281 -7.47 -7.36 9.49
N SER A 282 -8.66 -7.78 9.93
CA SER A 282 -9.95 -7.37 9.35
C SER A 282 -10.15 -5.86 9.40
N ILE A 283 -9.93 -5.24 10.57
CA ILE A 283 -10.09 -3.78 10.76
C ILE A 283 -9.07 -3.01 9.95
N ARG A 284 -7.80 -3.45 9.87
CA ARG A 284 -6.79 -2.82 8.99
C ARG A 284 -7.22 -2.87 7.52
N LEU A 285 -7.83 -3.96 7.07
CA LEU A 285 -8.31 -4.08 5.68
C LEU A 285 -9.49 -3.13 5.42
N GLN A 286 -10.40 -3.01 6.38
CA GLN A 286 -11.50 -2.04 6.33
C GLN A 286 -10.96 -0.60 6.34
N LEU A 287 -10.00 -0.28 7.21
CA LEU A 287 -9.37 1.04 7.26
C LEU A 287 -8.67 1.40 5.95
N ALA A 288 -7.92 0.46 5.37
CA ALA A 288 -7.26 0.64 4.07
C ALA A 288 -8.28 0.95 2.97
N THR A 289 -9.37 0.19 2.89
CA THR A 289 -10.32 0.31 1.77
C THR A 289 -11.32 1.44 1.96
N ALA A 290 -11.79 1.70 3.19
CA ALA A 290 -12.89 2.61 3.50
C ALA A 290 -12.50 4.09 3.61
N VAL A 291 -11.23 4.40 3.86
CA VAL A 291 -10.75 5.77 4.14
C VAL A 291 -10.01 6.39 2.95
N ILE A 292 -10.18 5.85 1.74
CA ILE A 292 -9.63 6.46 0.51
C ILE A 292 -10.48 7.69 0.12
N PRO A 293 -9.92 8.91 0.10
CA PRO A 293 -10.65 10.10 -0.34
C PRO A 293 -11.12 10.01 -1.79
N THR A 294 -12.33 10.52 -2.04
CA THR A 294 -12.88 10.66 -3.40
C THR A 294 -12.46 11.99 -4.05
N ILE A 295 -12.37 13.05 -3.25
CA ILE A 295 -11.85 14.36 -3.66
C ILE A 295 -10.63 14.65 -2.79
N TYR A 296 -9.48 14.88 -3.43
CA TYR A 296 -8.24 15.22 -2.72
C TYR A 296 -8.08 16.72 -2.64
N SER A 297 -7.70 17.22 -1.46
CA SER A 297 -7.46 18.65 -1.21
C SER A 297 -6.10 19.12 -1.74
N SER A 298 -5.11 18.22 -1.83
CA SER A 298 -3.76 18.53 -2.31
C SER A 298 -3.02 17.25 -2.73
N ASN A 299 -1.85 17.40 -3.37
CA ASN A 299 -0.96 16.28 -3.66
C ASN A 299 -0.43 15.61 -2.38
N GLU A 300 -0.31 16.38 -1.28
CA GLU A 300 0.09 15.81 0.01
C GLU A 300 -0.99 14.91 0.58
N HIS A 301 -2.25 15.31 0.48
CA HIS A 301 -3.37 14.45 0.88
C HIS A 301 -3.40 13.13 0.08
N ILE A 302 -3.04 13.17 -1.22
CA ILE A 302 -2.88 11.96 -2.02
C ILE A 302 -1.77 11.06 -1.45
N ARG A 303 -0.58 11.61 -1.16
CA ARG A 303 0.55 10.85 -0.60
C ARG A 303 0.18 10.20 0.73
N THR A 304 -0.39 10.97 1.66
CA THR A 304 -0.85 10.45 2.96
C THR A 304 -1.87 9.33 2.80
N ALA A 305 -2.85 9.49 1.90
CA ALA A 305 -3.84 8.44 1.65
C ALA A 305 -3.21 7.15 1.11
N ARG A 306 -2.21 7.27 0.20
CA ARG A 306 -1.46 6.11 -0.33
C ARG A 306 -0.61 5.45 0.75
N SER A 307 0.12 6.22 1.55
CA SER A 307 0.96 5.70 2.64
C SER A 307 0.11 4.93 3.65
N ASN A 308 -1.03 5.50 4.07
CA ASN A 308 -1.96 4.82 4.97
C ASN A 308 -2.51 3.52 4.36
N TYR A 309 -2.82 3.51 3.06
CA TYR A 309 -3.27 2.31 2.37
C TYR A 309 -2.19 1.22 2.38
N VAL A 310 -0.95 1.57 2.01
CA VAL A 310 0.19 0.63 1.98
C VAL A 310 0.52 0.10 3.38
N GLU A 311 0.59 0.99 4.38
CA GLU A 311 0.92 0.62 5.76
C GLU A 311 -0.08 -0.36 6.32
N ASN A 312 -1.38 -0.14 6.10
CA ASN A 312 -2.41 -1.06 6.58
C ASN A 312 -2.32 -2.44 5.90
N LEU A 313 -2.11 -2.50 4.58
CA LEU A 313 -1.98 -3.77 3.89
C LEU A 313 -0.69 -4.53 4.27
N LYS A 314 0.45 -3.84 4.37
CA LYS A 314 1.70 -4.43 4.86
C LYS A 314 1.57 -4.89 6.32
N GLY A 315 0.91 -4.09 7.14
CA GLY A 315 0.59 -4.40 8.52
C GLY A 315 -0.16 -5.72 8.63
N ILE A 316 -1.14 -5.98 7.76
CA ILE A 316 -1.86 -7.27 7.70
C ILE A 316 -0.92 -8.42 7.32
N LEU A 317 -0.10 -8.25 6.28
CA LEU A 317 0.80 -9.30 5.81
C LEU A 317 1.88 -9.69 6.83
N ALA A 318 2.29 -8.74 7.67
CA ALA A 318 3.26 -8.93 8.75
C ALA A 318 2.67 -9.61 9.99
N LEU A 319 1.35 -9.69 10.12
CA LEU A 319 0.72 -10.44 11.22
C LEU A 319 0.95 -11.94 11.05
N GLN A 320 1.08 -12.61 12.19
CA GLN A 320 0.94 -14.06 12.34
C GLN A 320 -0.43 -14.32 12.99
N PRO A 321 -1.55 -14.16 12.26
CA PRO A 321 -2.87 -14.42 12.83
C PRO A 321 -2.98 -15.88 13.27
N GLU A 322 -3.72 -16.13 14.36
CA GLU A 322 -3.99 -17.48 14.86
C GLU A 322 -4.70 -18.32 13.80
N SER A 323 -5.50 -17.68 12.94
CA SER A 323 -6.09 -18.30 11.76
C SER A 323 -5.47 -17.76 10.47
N GLN A 324 -4.83 -18.63 9.69
CA GLN A 324 -4.47 -18.30 8.30
C GLN A 324 -5.70 -18.09 7.38
N ASN A 325 -6.92 -18.32 7.90
CA ASN A 325 -8.20 -18.18 7.19
C ASN A 325 -9.18 -17.30 7.99
N PHE A 326 -8.76 -16.10 8.40
CA PHE A 326 -9.67 -15.19 9.10
C PHE A 326 -10.62 -14.45 8.13
N LEU A 327 -10.28 -14.31 6.84
CA LEU A 327 -11.17 -13.76 5.81
C LEU A 327 -12.09 -14.85 5.21
N ASN A 328 -12.93 -15.43 6.06
CA ASN A 328 -13.88 -16.47 5.66
C ASN A 328 -14.87 -16.01 4.57
N ASP A 329 -15.25 -14.73 4.59
CA ASP A 329 -16.12 -14.11 3.58
C ASP A 329 -15.51 -12.77 3.11
N PRO A 330 -14.72 -12.78 2.02
CA PRO A 330 -14.09 -11.57 1.49
C PRO A 330 -15.10 -10.55 0.96
N MET A 331 -16.38 -10.92 0.76
CA MET A 331 -17.42 -9.96 0.41
C MET A 331 -17.73 -8.97 1.54
N THR A 332 -17.37 -9.30 2.77
CA THR A 332 -17.63 -8.45 3.95
C THR A 332 -16.48 -7.49 4.25
N THR A 333 -15.32 -7.67 3.61
CA THR A 333 -14.11 -6.87 3.85
C THR A 333 -14.04 -5.62 2.99
N THR A 334 -14.96 -5.43 2.06
CA THR A 334 -14.95 -4.30 1.12
C THR A 334 -15.33 -2.98 1.79
N GLY A 335 -15.86 -3.01 3.02
CA GLY A 335 -16.21 -1.82 3.79
C GLY A 335 -17.14 -0.87 3.03
N SER A 336 -17.08 0.43 3.36
CA SER A 336 -17.66 1.53 2.56
C SER A 336 -16.75 1.92 1.38
N GLY A 337 -15.65 1.18 1.22
CA GLY A 337 -14.53 1.44 0.34
C GLY A 337 -14.66 0.77 -1.01
N SER A 338 -13.86 1.23 -1.97
CA SER A 338 -14.00 0.85 -3.36
C SER A 338 -12.98 -0.18 -3.84
N LEU A 339 -12.42 -1.01 -2.93
CA LEU A 339 -11.32 -1.93 -3.25
C LEU A 339 -10.17 -1.26 -4.02
N GLY A 340 -9.91 0.01 -3.73
CA GLY A 340 -8.92 0.83 -4.44
C GLY A 340 -9.36 1.40 -5.79
N TYR A 341 -10.66 1.43 -6.15
CA TYR A 341 -11.16 2.01 -7.41
C TYR A 341 -10.66 3.44 -7.66
N TYR A 342 -10.59 4.29 -6.62
CA TYR A 342 -10.22 5.71 -6.77
C TYR A 342 -8.72 5.97 -6.90
N ILE A 343 -7.85 4.98 -6.65
CA ILE A 343 -6.39 5.19 -6.61
C ILE A 343 -5.80 5.61 -7.95
N ILE A 344 -6.43 5.17 -9.05
CA ILE A 344 -5.99 5.53 -10.41
C ILE A 344 -6.00 7.03 -10.67
N TYR A 345 -6.89 7.78 -10.00
CA TYR A 345 -7.04 9.22 -10.16
C TYR A 345 -5.97 10.02 -9.40
N GLN A 346 -5.06 9.34 -8.70
CA GLN A 346 -3.97 9.95 -7.93
C GLN A 346 -2.72 10.25 -8.77
N GLY A 347 -2.62 9.69 -9.98
CA GLY A 347 -1.55 10.02 -10.94
C GLY A 347 -0.26 9.22 -10.79
N PHE A 348 -0.27 8.12 -10.03
CA PHE A 348 0.90 7.25 -9.80
C PHE A 348 0.80 5.94 -10.60
N ASP A 349 1.88 5.16 -10.60
CA ASP A 349 1.81 3.73 -10.96
C ASP A 349 1.23 2.96 -9.77
N ASP A 350 0.24 2.13 -10.06
CA ASP A 350 -0.55 1.42 -9.06
C ASP A 350 -0.27 -0.08 -9.03
N ILE A 351 0.53 -0.65 -9.94
CA ILE A 351 0.71 -2.10 -10.04
C ILE A 351 1.09 -2.76 -8.71
N GLU A 352 2.06 -2.20 -7.98
CA GLU A 352 2.51 -2.72 -6.69
C GLU A 352 1.45 -2.58 -5.61
N LEU A 353 0.67 -1.50 -5.63
CA LEU A 353 -0.45 -1.28 -4.73
C LEU A 353 -1.55 -2.31 -4.97
N ARG A 354 -1.84 -2.62 -6.23
CA ARG A 354 -2.83 -3.61 -6.66
C ARG A 354 -2.41 -5.03 -6.29
N ARG A 355 -1.13 -5.37 -6.51
CA ARG A 355 -0.56 -6.65 -6.06
C ARG A 355 -0.60 -6.79 -4.55
N LEU A 356 -0.25 -5.74 -3.81
CA LEU A 356 -0.28 -5.77 -2.35
C LEU A 356 -1.69 -6.09 -1.81
N LEU A 357 -2.73 -5.48 -2.40
CA LEU A 357 -4.13 -5.82 -2.07
C LEU A 357 -4.45 -7.28 -2.43
N ALA A 358 -4.09 -7.72 -3.63
CA ALA A 358 -4.34 -9.09 -4.07
C ALA A 358 -3.62 -10.11 -3.18
N ASN A 359 -2.40 -9.83 -2.73
CA ASN A 359 -1.60 -10.69 -1.86
C ASN A 359 -2.25 -10.88 -0.48
N VAL A 360 -2.88 -9.84 0.08
CA VAL A 360 -3.68 -9.96 1.31
C VAL A 360 -4.80 -10.97 1.12
N TYR A 361 -5.55 -10.88 0.01
CA TYR A 361 -6.64 -11.81 -0.29
C TYR A 361 -6.14 -13.21 -0.64
N TRP A 362 -5.07 -13.33 -1.43
CA TRP A 362 -4.44 -14.62 -1.71
C TRP A 362 -4.05 -15.30 -0.41
N LYS A 363 -3.33 -14.63 0.48
CA LYS A 363 -2.83 -15.19 1.74
C LYS A 363 -3.95 -15.56 2.70
N PHE A 364 -4.91 -14.67 2.93
CA PHE A 364 -5.86 -14.80 4.06
C PHE A 364 -7.29 -15.20 3.68
N ALA A 365 -7.62 -15.29 2.39
CA ALA A 365 -8.91 -15.78 1.89
C ALA A 365 -8.73 -17.02 0.97
N PRO A 366 -8.28 -18.17 1.51
CA PRO A 366 -8.05 -19.39 0.72
C PRO A 366 -9.31 -19.90 -0.01
N SER A 367 -10.51 -19.56 0.47
CA SER A 367 -11.77 -19.84 -0.23
C SER A 367 -11.84 -19.23 -1.63
N LEU A 368 -11.00 -18.22 -1.95
CA LEU A 368 -10.94 -17.60 -3.27
C LEU A 368 -10.26 -18.47 -4.34
N ARG A 369 -9.43 -19.42 -3.93
CA ARG A 369 -8.52 -20.20 -4.79
C ARG A 369 -9.20 -21.40 -5.49
N TYR A 370 -10.50 -21.31 -5.75
CA TYR A 370 -11.29 -22.37 -6.38
C TYR A 370 -10.84 -22.64 -7.82
N VAL A 371 -10.75 -23.92 -8.20
CA VAL A 371 -10.48 -24.38 -9.57
C VAL A 371 -11.67 -25.18 -10.07
N ALA A 372 -12.21 -24.80 -11.22
CA ALA A 372 -13.34 -25.49 -11.82
C ALA A 372 -12.98 -26.96 -12.15
N PRO A 373 -13.82 -27.95 -11.78
CA PRO A 373 -13.49 -29.38 -11.95
C PRO A 373 -13.13 -29.80 -13.38
N PHE A 374 -13.72 -29.16 -14.40
CA PHE A 374 -13.44 -29.49 -15.80
C PHE A 374 -12.01 -29.12 -16.24
N LEU A 375 -11.30 -28.31 -15.47
CA LEU A 375 -9.92 -27.89 -15.73
C LEU A 375 -8.88 -28.82 -15.09
N ALA A 376 -9.27 -29.72 -14.20
CA ALA A 376 -8.36 -30.63 -13.50
C ALA A 376 -7.60 -31.59 -14.44
N ASN A 377 -8.15 -31.87 -15.63
CA ASN A 377 -7.55 -32.76 -16.64
C ASN A 377 -7.35 -32.04 -17.98
N GLU A 378 -6.98 -30.76 -17.97
CA GLU A 378 -6.79 -29.96 -19.19
C GLU A 378 -5.64 -30.53 -20.06
N ARG A 379 -5.93 -30.77 -21.34
CA ARG A 379 -4.96 -31.21 -22.36
C ARG A 379 -3.96 -30.09 -22.70
N SER A 380 -2.86 -30.42 -23.39
CA SER A 380 -1.99 -29.38 -23.94
C SER A 380 -2.73 -28.50 -24.97
N PRO A 381 -2.35 -27.23 -25.16
CA PRO A 381 -2.99 -26.35 -26.15
C PRO A 381 -3.02 -26.93 -27.56
N VAL A 382 -1.96 -27.65 -27.95
CA VAL A 382 -1.85 -28.32 -29.25
C VAL A 382 -2.87 -29.45 -29.39
N GLU A 383 -2.97 -30.33 -28.39
CA GLU A 383 -3.93 -31.43 -28.39
C GLU A 383 -5.38 -30.92 -28.36
N GLU A 384 -5.63 -29.90 -27.56
CA GLU A 384 -6.96 -29.28 -27.46
C GLU A 384 -7.36 -28.59 -28.77
N LYS A 385 -6.43 -27.88 -29.43
CA LYS A 385 -6.66 -27.29 -30.76
C LYS A 385 -6.94 -28.37 -31.80
N GLN A 386 -6.16 -29.44 -31.84
CA GLN A 386 -6.37 -30.55 -32.77
C GLN A 386 -7.72 -31.22 -32.54
N LEU A 387 -8.11 -31.45 -31.28
CA LEU A 387 -9.39 -32.04 -30.94
C LEU A 387 -10.55 -31.10 -31.33
N ARG A 388 -10.44 -29.81 -31.01
CA ARG A 388 -11.43 -28.77 -31.37
C ARG A 388 -11.67 -28.74 -32.88
N LEU A 389 -10.59 -28.73 -33.68
CA LEU A 389 -10.68 -28.75 -35.15
C LEU A 389 -11.29 -30.05 -35.68
N ARG A 390 -10.91 -31.21 -35.13
CA ARG A 390 -11.49 -32.51 -35.50
C ARG A 390 -12.98 -32.61 -35.18
N GLN A 391 -13.39 -32.05 -34.04
CA GLN A 391 -14.78 -32.05 -33.59
C GLN A 391 -15.61 -30.90 -34.16
N GLN A 392 -15.00 -29.98 -34.90
CA GLN A 392 -15.63 -28.73 -35.35
C GLN A 392 -16.31 -27.98 -34.19
N ARG A 393 -15.71 -28.02 -33.00
CA ARG A 393 -16.25 -27.42 -31.78
C ARG A 393 -15.99 -25.91 -31.81
N LYS A 394 -17.05 -25.12 -31.57
CA LYS A 394 -16.93 -23.66 -31.39
C LYS A 394 -16.11 -23.32 -30.14
N ILE A 395 -15.38 -22.21 -30.18
CA ILE A 395 -14.70 -21.67 -28.99
C ILE A 395 -15.76 -21.06 -28.07
N ARG A 396 -15.83 -21.51 -26.81
CA ARG A 396 -16.80 -21.02 -25.82
C ARG A 396 -16.23 -19.82 -25.06
N ILE A 397 -16.82 -18.65 -25.25
CA ILE A 397 -16.41 -17.40 -24.63
C ILE A 397 -17.47 -16.97 -23.62
N GLY A 398 -17.07 -16.71 -22.38
CA GLY A 398 -17.87 -16.02 -21.39
C GLY A 398 -17.51 -14.55 -21.33
N PHE A 399 -18.50 -13.67 -21.25
CA PHE A 399 -18.32 -12.27 -20.86
C PHE A 399 -18.98 -12.05 -19.51
N HIS A 400 -18.26 -11.48 -18.55
CA HIS A 400 -18.78 -11.15 -17.22
C HIS A 400 -18.64 -9.66 -16.93
N SER A 401 -19.72 -9.04 -16.47
CA SER A 401 -19.71 -7.68 -15.92
C SER A 401 -20.94 -7.47 -15.04
N ALA A 402 -20.81 -6.65 -14.00
CA ALA A 402 -21.97 -6.14 -13.25
C ALA A 402 -22.74 -5.07 -14.03
N PHE A 403 -22.17 -4.56 -15.13
CA PHE A 403 -22.57 -3.33 -15.78
C PHE A 403 -22.94 -3.48 -17.26
N PHE A 404 -23.46 -4.64 -17.67
CA PHE A 404 -24.02 -4.87 -19.01
C PHE A 404 -25.43 -4.27 -19.20
N PHE A 405 -25.54 -2.98 -18.90
CA PHE A 405 -26.70 -2.12 -19.18
C PHE A 405 -26.17 -0.77 -19.70
N ARG A 406 -26.95 0.32 -19.68
CA ARG A 406 -26.54 1.69 -20.07
C ARG A 406 -25.54 2.31 -19.09
N HIS A 407 -24.42 1.63 -18.96
CA HIS A 407 -23.22 1.98 -18.25
C HIS A 407 -22.04 1.97 -19.25
N SER A 408 -20.91 2.57 -18.85
CA SER A 408 -19.72 2.64 -19.70
C SER A 408 -19.26 1.27 -20.21
N VAL A 409 -19.18 0.25 -19.34
CA VAL A 409 -18.77 -1.11 -19.76
C VAL A 409 -19.75 -1.71 -20.77
N GLY A 410 -21.06 -1.67 -20.49
CA GLY A 410 -22.08 -2.19 -21.39
C GLY A 410 -21.97 -1.58 -22.79
N LEU A 411 -21.84 -0.25 -22.89
CA LEU A 411 -21.71 0.45 -24.17
C LEU A 411 -20.37 0.16 -24.89
N LEU A 412 -19.27 0.00 -24.14
CA LEU A 412 -17.97 -0.31 -24.73
C LEU A 412 -17.86 -1.75 -25.24
N MET A 413 -18.64 -2.67 -24.67
CA MET A 413 -18.59 -4.10 -24.98
C MET A 413 -19.77 -4.62 -25.80
N GLU A 414 -20.93 -3.93 -25.85
CA GLU A 414 -22.13 -4.43 -26.55
C GLU A 414 -21.82 -4.77 -28.01
N GLY A 415 -21.09 -3.89 -28.71
CA GLY A 415 -20.72 -4.09 -30.10
C GLY A 415 -19.84 -5.31 -30.32
N VAL A 416 -18.90 -5.56 -29.40
CA VAL A 416 -18.02 -6.74 -29.45
C VAL A 416 -18.84 -8.01 -29.24
N ILE A 417 -19.64 -8.05 -28.18
CA ILE A 417 -20.49 -9.21 -27.86
C ILE A 417 -21.42 -9.53 -29.03
N MET A 418 -22.10 -8.52 -29.59
CA MET A 418 -23.10 -8.72 -30.65
C MET A 418 -22.52 -9.21 -31.98
N ASN A 419 -21.29 -8.80 -32.34
CA ASN A 419 -20.80 -8.95 -33.72
C ASN A 419 -19.75 -10.06 -33.93
N ILE A 420 -19.26 -10.72 -32.87
CA ILE A 420 -18.36 -11.88 -32.99
C ILE A 420 -19.01 -13.00 -33.84
N ASP A 421 -18.24 -13.61 -34.75
CA ASP A 421 -18.68 -14.68 -35.65
C ASP A 421 -19.19 -15.93 -34.92
N ARG A 422 -20.52 -16.05 -34.84
CA ARG A 422 -21.21 -17.18 -34.21
C ARG A 422 -21.01 -18.51 -34.93
N SER A 423 -20.44 -18.54 -36.14
CA SER A 423 -20.05 -19.81 -36.77
C SER A 423 -18.82 -20.44 -36.11
N LYS A 424 -17.95 -19.62 -35.50
CA LYS A 424 -16.71 -20.04 -34.83
C LYS A 424 -16.79 -20.00 -33.31
N PHE A 425 -17.55 -19.06 -32.77
CA PHE A 425 -17.62 -18.77 -31.34
C PHE A 425 -19.02 -19.03 -30.78
N HIS A 426 -19.08 -19.53 -29.55
CA HIS A 426 -20.28 -19.59 -28.73
C HIS A 426 -20.13 -18.59 -27.59
N VAL A 427 -21.05 -17.65 -27.48
CA VAL A 427 -20.96 -16.51 -26.57
C VAL A 427 -21.96 -16.67 -25.42
N THR A 428 -21.44 -16.81 -24.21
CA THR A 428 -22.19 -16.81 -22.95
C THR A 428 -22.01 -15.46 -22.26
N VAL A 429 -23.10 -14.85 -21.80
CA VAL A 429 -23.05 -13.61 -21.00
C VAL A 429 -23.45 -13.89 -19.56
N PHE A 430 -22.60 -13.47 -18.63
CA PHE A 430 -22.84 -13.51 -17.19
C PHE A 430 -23.03 -12.08 -16.67
N PHE A 431 -24.13 -11.85 -15.96
CA PHE A 431 -24.46 -10.53 -15.43
C PHE A 431 -24.94 -10.63 -13.98
N GLN A 432 -24.81 -9.54 -13.23
CA GLN A 432 -25.37 -9.41 -11.88
C GLN A 432 -26.62 -8.53 -11.97
N ASN A 433 -27.68 -8.87 -11.22
CA ASN A 433 -28.93 -8.11 -11.25
C ASN A 433 -29.11 -7.41 -9.92
N TYR A 434 -29.07 -6.09 -9.92
CA TYR A 434 -29.36 -5.33 -8.70
C TYR A 434 -30.82 -4.88 -8.63
N GLU A 435 -31.52 -4.58 -9.74
CA GLU A 435 -32.92 -4.13 -9.72
C GLU A 435 -33.64 -4.34 -11.08
N GLU A 436 -34.99 -4.35 -11.08
CA GLU A 436 -35.80 -4.35 -12.32
C GLU A 436 -35.61 -3.09 -13.18
N ALA A 437 -35.21 -1.97 -12.57
CA ALA A 437 -34.98 -0.68 -13.24
C ALA A 437 -33.75 -0.67 -14.17
N MET A 438 -32.89 -1.68 -14.12
CA MET A 438 -31.65 -1.78 -14.92
C MET A 438 -31.84 -2.52 -16.26
N VAL A 439 -33.06 -2.97 -16.58
CA VAL A 439 -33.39 -3.61 -17.87
C VAL A 439 -33.64 -2.54 -18.92
N ASP A 440 -32.57 -1.97 -19.46
CA ASP A 440 -32.64 -0.99 -20.54
C ASP A 440 -32.35 -1.62 -21.92
N GLU A 441 -32.35 -0.77 -22.96
CA GLU A 441 -32.12 -1.18 -24.33
C GLU A 441 -30.73 -1.79 -24.58
N VAL A 442 -29.69 -1.36 -23.85
CA VAL A 442 -28.32 -1.89 -23.97
C VAL A 442 -28.31 -3.31 -23.41
N PHE A 443 -28.88 -3.48 -22.22
CA PHE A 443 -29.05 -4.80 -21.61
C PHE A 443 -29.80 -5.74 -22.54
N GLN A 444 -30.94 -5.32 -23.09
CA GLN A 444 -31.73 -6.14 -24.01
C GLN A 444 -30.97 -6.53 -25.28
N ARG A 445 -30.21 -5.61 -25.88
CA ARG A 445 -29.38 -5.91 -27.06
C ARG A 445 -28.28 -6.91 -26.74
N ILE A 446 -27.57 -6.74 -25.63
CA ILE A 446 -26.53 -7.68 -25.19
C ILE A 446 -27.15 -9.07 -24.98
N MET A 447 -28.19 -9.16 -24.16
CA MET A 447 -28.80 -10.46 -23.79
C MET A 447 -29.44 -11.17 -24.98
N SER A 448 -30.10 -10.44 -25.88
CA SER A 448 -30.73 -11.04 -27.09
C SER A 448 -29.71 -11.51 -28.14
N SER A 449 -28.46 -11.02 -28.07
CA SER A 449 -27.39 -11.41 -29.00
C SER A 449 -26.52 -12.58 -28.50
N ALA A 450 -26.58 -12.90 -27.21
CA ALA A 450 -25.80 -13.98 -26.62
C ALA A 450 -26.43 -15.35 -26.93
N ASP A 451 -25.60 -16.38 -27.07
CA ASP A 451 -26.07 -17.76 -27.27
C ASP A 451 -26.61 -18.37 -25.95
N ALA A 452 -26.11 -17.90 -24.81
CA ALA A 452 -26.58 -18.27 -23.48
C ALA A 452 -26.41 -17.10 -22.49
N ILE A 453 -27.30 -17.00 -21.50
CA ILE A 453 -27.27 -15.94 -20.48
C ILE A 453 -27.44 -16.54 -19.09
N TYR A 454 -26.66 -16.04 -18.14
CA TYR A 454 -26.72 -16.48 -16.74
C TYR A 454 -26.66 -15.28 -15.80
N LYS A 455 -27.61 -15.23 -14.88
CA LYS A 455 -27.60 -14.28 -13.77
C LYS A 455 -26.73 -14.85 -12.65
N LEU A 456 -25.75 -14.08 -12.21
CA LEU A 456 -24.87 -14.41 -11.09
C LEU A 456 -25.38 -13.77 -9.80
N PRO A 457 -25.56 -14.54 -8.71
CA PRO A 457 -25.82 -13.99 -7.39
C PRO A 457 -24.58 -13.31 -6.80
N SER A 458 -24.77 -12.53 -5.72
CA SER A 458 -23.65 -11.96 -4.95
C SER A 458 -22.83 -13.02 -4.18
N VAL A 459 -23.37 -14.23 -4.03
CA VAL A 459 -22.70 -15.36 -3.39
C VAL A 459 -21.68 -15.95 -4.36
N ILE A 460 -20.40 -15.76 -4.04
CA ILE A 460 -19.27 -16.09 -4.91
C ILE A 460 -19.20 -17.59 -5.27
N SER A 461 -19.41 -18.49 -4.31
CA SER A 461 -19.38 -19.94 -4.53
C SER A 461 -20.42 -20.40 -5.55
N VAL A 462 -21.65 -19.92 -5.42
CA VAL A 462 -22.73 -20.19 -6.36
C VAL A 462 -22.39 -19.64 -7.75
N SER A 463 -21.90 -18.41 -7.82
CA SER A 463 -21.48 -17.78 -9.08
C SER A 463 -20.37 -18.57 -9.78
N ARG A 464 -19.38 -19.07 -9.04
CA ARG A 464 -18.32 -19.95 -9.57
C ARG A 464 -18.87 -21.23 -10.15
N ASN A 465 -19.78 -21.90 -9.44
CA ASN A 465 -20.39 -23.15 -9.91
C ASN A 465 -21.21 -22.94 -11.20
N ILE A 466 -21.96 -21.83 -11.27
CA ILE A 466 -22.68 -21.46 -12.50
C ILE A 466 -21.70 -21.29 -13.66
N ILE A 467 -20.64 -20.50 -13.49
CA ILE A 467 -19.65 -20.27 -14.56
C ILE A 467 -18.93 -21.58 -14.92
N ALA A 468 -18.50 -22.36 -13.93
CA ALA A 468 -17.79 -23.63 -14.11
C ALA A 468 -18.61 -24.64 -14.92
N SER A 469 -19.93 -24.70 -14.71
CA SER A 469 -20.84 -25.56 -15.49
C SER A 469 -20.91 -25.21 -16.98
N GLN A 470 -20.42 -24.02 -17.37
CA GLN A 470 -20.38 -23.58 -18.76
C GLN A 470 -19.08 -23.98 -19.48
N GLU A 471 -18.12 -24.62 -18.80
CA GLU A 471 -16.89 -25.18 -19.38
C GLU A 471 -16.23 -24.26 -20.42
N LEU A 472 -16.02 -23.00 -20.02
CA LEU A 472 -15.58 -21.94 -20.92
C LEU A 472 -14.12 -22.17 -21.38
N ASP A 473 -13.87 -21.92 -22.66
CA ASP A 473 -12.51 -21.84 -23.16
C ASP A 473 -11.89 -20.49 -22.76
N ILE A 474 -12.65 -19.39 -22.85
CA ILE A 474 -12.18 -18.05 -22.47
C ILE A 474 -13.23 -17.36 -21.61
N LEU A 475 -12.82 -16.66 -20.55
CA LEU A 475 -13.68 -15.76 -19.77
C LEU A 475 -13.09 -14.34 -19.80
N VAL A 476 -13.86 -13.39 -20.30
CA VAL A 476 -13.52 -11.97 -20.35
C VAL A 476 -14.28 -11.23 -19.26
N PHE A 477 -13.55 -10.62 -18.33
CA PHE A 477 -14.07 -9.67 -17.36
C PHE A 477 -14.12 -8.28 -18.00
N GLY A 478 -15.28 -7.63 -17.98
CA GLY A 478 -15.45 -6.28 -18.51
C GLY A 478 -14.71 -5.21 -17.70
N GLU A 479 -14.47 -5.49 -16.42
CA GLU A 479 -13.86 -4.63 -15.43
C GLU A 479 -13.40 -5.46 -14.22
N ALA A 480 -12.54 -4.89 -13.38
CA ALA A 480 -12.18 -5.46 -12.08
C ALA A 480 -12.15 -4.35 -11.01
N GLY A 481 -12.77 -4.60 -9.86
CA GLY A 481 -12.71 -3.69 -8.70
C GLY A 481 -13.77 -2.59 -8.67
N MET A 482 -14.72 -2.58 -9.60
CA MET A 482 -15.90 -1.69 -9.54
C MET A 482 -17.06 -2.29 -8.72
N ASP A 483 -17.13 -3.62 -8.64
CA ASP A 483 -17.98 -4.35 -7.70
C ASP A 483 -17.20 -5.51 -7.08
N SER A 484 -17.63 -5.99 -5.93
CA SER A 484 -16.94 -7.04 -5.18
C SER A 484 -16.90 -8.37 -5.95
N VAL A 485 -17.97 -8.74 -6.67
CA VAL A 485 -18.02 -10.01 -7.39
C VAL A 485 -17.10 -9.98 -8.62
N SER A 486 -17.05 -8.89 -9.41
CA SER A 486 -16.07 -8.77 -10.50
C SER A 486 -14.62 -8.75 -10.01
N TYR A 487 -14.36 -8.29 -8.78
CA TYR A 487 -13.02 -8.34 -8.22
C TYR A 487 -12.63 -9.74 -7.70
N PHE A 488 -13.54 -10.47 -7.05
CA PHE A 488 -13.22 -11.75 -6.40
C PHE A 488 -13.36 -12.99 -7.29
N LEU A 489 -14.20 -12.95 -8.34
CA LEU A 489 -14.29 -14.07 -9.31
C LEU A 489 -12.95 -14.36 -10.01
N PRO A 490 -12.16 -13.35 -10.44
CA PRO A 490 -10.85 -13.57 -11.04
C PRO A 490 -9.86 -14.39 -10.22
N PHE A 491 -9.95 -14.42 -8.89
CA PHE A 491 -9.08 -15.28 -8.05
C PHE A 491 -9.31 -16.77 -8.30
N SER A 492 -10.42 -17.15 -8.93
CA SER A 492 -10.76 -18.53 -9.24
C SER A 492 -10.45 -18.88 -10.70
N ARG A 493 -10.07 -20.14 -10.91
CA ARG A 493 -9.83 -20.67 -12.26
C ARG A 493 -11.14 -21.20 -12.82
N LEU A 494 -11.83 -20.37 -13.60
CA LEU A 494 -13.19 -20.64 -14.11
C LEU A 494 -13.26 -20.91 -15.63
N ALA A 495 -12.17 -20.66 -16.35
CA ALA A 495 -12.03 -20.90 -17.78
C ALA A 495 -10.59 -21.33 -18.10
N LYS A 496 -10.37 -21.91 -19.28
CA LYS A 496 -9.02 -22.27 -19.73
C LYS A 496 -8.14 -21.04 -19.88
N ARG A 497 -8.71 -19.90 -20.28
CA ARG A 497 -8.04 -18.60 -20.30
C ARG A 497 -8.94 -17.50 -19.75
N THR A 498 -8.35 -16.51 -19.09
CA THR A 498 -9.04 -15.35 -18.55
C THR A 498 -8.44 -14.05 -19.09
N ALA A 499 -9.29 -13.07 -19.33
CA ALA A 499 -8.88 -11.77 -19.82
C ALA A 499 -9.61 -10.64 -19.10
N LEU A 500 -8.96 -9.51 -18.91
CA LEU A 500 -9.54 -8.27 -18.40
C LEU A 500 -9.60 -7.24 -19.52
N PHE A 501 -10.80 -6.68 -19.72
CA PHE A 501 -11.01 -5.47 -20.49
C PHE A 501 -10.90 -4.24 -19.59
N TRP A 502 -10.45 -3.12 -20.15
CA TRP A 502 -10.20 -1.89 -19.40
C TRP A 502 -11.46 -1.10 -19.01
N GLY A 503 -12.62 -1.75 -18.81
CA GLY A 503 -13.84 -1.05 -18.39
C GLY A 503 -13.64 -0.15 -17.16
N HIS A 504 -12.67 -0.51 -16.31
CA HIS A 504 -11.93 0.42 -15.45
C HIS A 504 -10.45 0.42 -15.85
N ALA A 505 -9.82 1.59 -15.99
CA ALA A 505 -8.49 1.74 -16.59
C ALA A 505 -7.31 1.31 -15.70
N LEU A 506 -7.52 0.31 -14.83
CA LEU A 506 -6.62 -0.09 -13.75
C LEU A 506 -6.30 -1.59 -13.85
N THR A 507 -5.04 -1.96 -13.64
CA THR A 507 -4.62 -3.37 -13.48
C THR A 507 -5.35 -4.04 -12.30
N SER A 508 -5.72 -5.32 -12.42
CA SER A 508 -6.41 -6.00 -11.32
C SER A 508 -5.49 -6.23 -10.12
N GLY A 509 -4.20 -6.47 -10.37
CA GLY A 509 -3.25 -7.02 -9.41
C GLY A 509 -3.40 -8.53 -9.19
N ILE A 510 -4.34 -9.19 -9.87
CA ILE A 510 -4.71 -10.59 -9.68
C ILE A 510 -4.18 -11.42 -10.87
N ALA A 511 -2.86 -11.44 -11.06
CA ALA A 511 -2.28 -12.26 -12.11
C ALA A 511 -2.22 -13.73 -11.68
N ASN A 512 -2.38 -14.65 -12.64
CA ASN A 512 -2.31 -16.08 -12.34
C ASN A 512 -0.98 -16.50 -11.68
N ARG A 513 0.14 -15.90 -12.14
CA ARG A 513 1.49 -16.17 -11.62
C ARG A 513 1.64 -15.82 -10.14
N ASP A 514 1.02 -14.73 -9.70
CA ASP A 514 1.11 -14.25 -8.31
C ASP A 514 0.36 -15.22 -7.36
N GLY A 515 -0.64 -15.94 -7.86
CA GLY A 515 -1.37 -16.95 -7.09
C GLY A 515 -0.59 -18.26 -6.84
N ILE A 516 0.43 -18.57 -7.64
CA ILE A 516 1.23 -19.82 -7.53
C ILE A 516 1.99 -19.86 -6.20
N GLU A 517 2.60 -18.73 -5.83
CA GLU A 517 3.35 -18.55 -4.58
C GLU A 517 2.48 -18.89 -3.36
N TYR A 518 1.25 -18.37 -3.32
CA TYR A 518 0.34 -18.56 -2.21
C TYR A 518 -0.37 -19.92 -2.23
N GLY A 519 -0.61 -20.48 -3.41
CA GLY A 519 -1.27 -21.77 -3.58
C GLY A 519 -0.42 -22.97 -3.13
N LYS A 520 0.90 -22.82 -2.98
CA LYS A 520 1.87 -23.94 -2.85
C LYS A 520 1.68 -25.01 -3.94
N VAL A 521 1.16 -24.62 -5.10
CA VAL A 521 0.89 -25.53 -6.21
C VAL A 521 2.04 -25.49 -7.20
N LYS A 522 2.36 -26.64 -7.78
CA LYS A 522 3.49 -26.76 -8.71
C LYS A 522 3.19 -26.15 -10.07
N ASN A 523 1.92 -25.91 -10.38
CA ASN A 523 1.50 -25.48 -11.69
C ASN A 523 0.44 -24.38 -11.59
N ALA A 524 0.66 -23.34 -12.39
CA ALA A 524 -0.26 -22.27 -12.68
C ALA A 524 -1.68 -22.77 -13.10
N ARG A 525 -1.80 -24.02 -13.58
CA ARG A 525 -3.06 -24.74 -13.88
C ARG A 525 -3.95 -25.00 -12.68
N GLU A 526 -3.39 -24.92 -11.48
CA GLU A 526 -4.07 -25.20 -10.22
C GLU A 526 -4.40 -23.90 -9.45
N VAL A 527 -4.25 -22.72 -10.07
CA VAL A 527 -4.61 -21.43 -9.47
C VAL A 527 -5.44 -20.58 -10.44
N GLY A 528 -6.35 -19.78 -9.89
CA GLY A 528 -7.04 -18.72 -10.63
C GLY A 528 -6.13 -17.53 -10.96
N GLY A 529 -6.75 -16.42 -11.31
CA GLY A 529 -6.10 -15.19 -11.77
C GLY A 529 -6.45 -14.85 -13.21
N ILE A 530 -6.09 -13.63 -13.61
CA ILE A 530 -6.27 -13.09 -14.96
C ILE A 530 -5.01 -13.37 -15.78
N ASP A 531 -5.17 -14.01 -16.94
CA ASP A 531 -4.04 -14.31 -17.84
C ASP A 531 -3.66 -13.07 -18.67
N TYR A 532 -4.64 -12.37 -19.24
CA TYR A 532 -4.40 -11.24 -20.15
C TYR A 532 -5.09 -9.94 -19.73
N PHE A 533 -4.43 -8.81 -19.96
CA PHE A 533 -5.08 -7.49 -20.03
C PHE A 533 -5.17 -7.07 -21.51
N VAL A 534 -6.37 -6.78 -22.00
CA VAL A 534 -6.58 -6.40 -23.41
C VAL A 534 -6.46 -4.89 -23.56
N SER A 535 -5.50 -4.45 -24.36
CA SER A 535 -5.20 -3.03 -24.61
C SER A 535 -4.85 -2.79 -26.10
N SER A 536 -4.36 -1.60 -26.44
CA SER A 536 -4.06 -1.17 -27.82
C SER A 536 -2.74 -0.43 -27.94
N LYS A 537 -2.04 -0.65 -29.05
CA LYS A 537 -0.88 0.15 -29.45
C LYS A 537 -1.21 1.64 -29.68
N LEU A 538 -2.48 1.99 -29.83
CA LEU A 538 -2.90 3.39 -30.06
C LEU A 538 -2.90 4.24 -28.79
N PHE A 539 -3.27 3.66 -27.65
CA PHE A 539 -3.40 4.38 -26.37
C PHE A 539 -2.45 3.89 -25.29
N GLU A 540 -1.59 2.92 -25.60
CA GLU A 540 -0.42 2.63 -24.78
C GLU A 540 0.75 3.51 -25.19
N ARG A 541 1.29 4.24 -24.21
CA ARG A 541 2.43 5.12 -24.44
C ARG A 541 3.66 4.25 -24.75
N GLU A 542 4.27 4.49 -25.90
CA GLU A 542 5.63 4.04 -26.19
C GLU A 542 6.59 4.89 -25.34
N THR A 543 6.78 4.50 -24.07
CA THR A 543 7.93 4.97 -23.28
C THR A 543 9.18 4.19 -23.72
N SER A 544 10.31 4.38 -23.04
CA SER A 544 11.60 3.72 -23.31
C SER A 544 11.60 2.19 -23.09
N GLY A 545 10.46 1.52 -23.23
CA GLY A 545 10.29 0.07 -23.14
C GLY A 545 8.82 -0.36 -23.30
N PRO A 546 8.55 -1.67 -23.33
CA PRO A 546 7.19 -2.20 -23.47
C PRO A 546 6.26 -1.77 -22.31
N PRO A 547 4.97 -1.51 -22.58
CA PRO A 547 4.01 -1.03 -21.57
C PRO A 547 3.66 -2.04 -20.47
N GLN A 548 4.16 -3.28 -20.55
CA GLN A 548 3.90 -4.39 -19.64
C GLN A 548 4.17 -4.10 -18.15
N HIS A 549 5.12 -3.22 -17.82
CA HIS A 549 5.49 -2.91 -16.44
C HIS A 549 4.35 -2.31 -15.60
N ARG A 550 3.30 -1.77 -16.23
CA ARG A 550 2.11 -1.21 -15.57
C ARG A 550 0.99 -2.23 -15.31
N TYR A 551 1.14 -3.46 -15.79
CA TYR A 551 0.11 -4.50 -15.73
C TYR A 551 0.61 -5.75 -15.01
N ALA A 552 -0.26 -6.30 -14.14
CA ALA A 552 0.04 -7.55 -13.46
C ALA A 552 -0.18 -8.72 -14.43
N GLU A 553 -1.23 -8.65 -15.24
CA GLU A 553 -1.57 -9.59 -16.30
C GLU A 553 -0.63 -9.45 -17.49
N THR A 554 -0.60 -10.44 -18.38
CA THR A 554 0.11 -10.28 -19.65
C THR A 554 -0.66 -9.33 -20.58
N LEU A 555 0.00 -8.29 -21.06
CA LEU A 555 -0.62 -7.31 -21.91
C LEU A 555 -0.76 -7.85 -23.34
N TYR A 556 -1.98 -7.87 -23.86
CA TYR A 556 -2.28 -8.13 -25.27
C TYR A 556 -2.59 -6.82 -25.98
N LEU A 557 -1.77 -6.45 -26.97
CA LEU A 557 -1.87 -5.18 -27.68
C LEU A 557 -2.53 -5.37 -29.05
N MET A 558 -3.77 -4.90 -29.19
CA MET A 558 -4.45 -4.77 -30.48
C MET A 558 -3.80 -3.66 -31.33
N ASP A 559 -3.85 -3.82 -32.65
CA ASP A 559 -3.32 -2.82 -33.59
C ASP A 559 -4.22 -1.57 -33.69
N GLY A 560 -5.53 -1.75 -33.48
CA GLY A 560 -6.54 -0.69 -33.52
C GLY A 560 -7.17 -0.40 -32.15
N MET A 561 -8.27 0.35 -32.15
CA MET A 561 -9.12 0.51 -30.96
C MET A 561 -9.63 -0.85 -30.47
N THR A 562 -9.97 -0.95 -29.19
CA THR A 562 -10.45 -2.20 -28.56
C THR A 562 -11.97 -2.26 -28.39
N THR A 563 -12.69 -1.18 -28.71
CA THR A 563 -14.15 -1.08 -28.53
C THR A 563 -14.86 -0.85 -29.85
N TYR A 564 -15.93 -1.62 -30.10
CA TYR A 564 -16.87 -1.35 -31.17
C TYR A 564 -17.95 -0.44 -30.59
N PHE A 565 -17.87 0.86 -30.86
CA PHE A 565 -18.84 1.83 -30.38
C PHE A 565 -19.87 2.11 -31.47
N THR A 566 -21.16 1.94 -31.17
CA THR A 566 -22.22 2.34 -32.10
C THR A 566 -22.33 3.86 -32.17
N THR A 567 -22.86 4.38 -33.28
CA THR A 567 -23.06 5.82 -33.44
C THR A 567 -23.80 6.42 -32.22
N PRO A 568 -23.23 7.45 -31.56
CA PRO A 568 -23.81 8.00 -30.33
C PRO A 568 -25.19 8.61 -30.54
N LEU A 569 -25.91 8.76 -29.42
CA LEU A 569 -27.22 9.40 -29.40
C LEU A 569 -27.13 10.89 -29.81
N LYS A 570 -28.15 11.40 -30.51
CA LYS A 570 -28.19 12.79 -30.95
C LYS A 570 -28.46 13.75 -29.80
N ALA A 571 -27.91 14.96 -29.89
CA ALA A 571 -28.22 16.06 -28.97
C ALA A 571 -29.73 16.34 -28.92
N ARG A 572 -30.24 16.66 -27.72
CA ARG A 572 -31.62 17.14 -27.55
C ARG A 572 -31.82 18.46 -28.31
N GLU A 573 -32.84 18.50 -29.17
CA GLU A 573 -33.14 19.68 -29.97
C GLU A 573 -33.64 20.85 -29.10
N GLY A 574 -33.33 22.08 -29.53
CA GLY A 574 -33.82 23.31 -28.88
C GLY A 574 -33.11 23.70 -27.57
N MET A 575 -32.07 22.96 -27.15
CA MET A 575 -31.27 23.31 -25.97
C MET A 575 -30.37 24.53 -26.23
N THR A 576 -30.30 25.44 -25.25
CA THR A 576 -29.44 26.63 -25.27
C THR A 576 -28.55 26.69 -24.03
N ARG A 577 -27.59 27.62 -23.97
CA ARG A 577 -26.74 27.83 -22.79
C ARG A 577 -27.56 28.15 -21.54
N GLU A 578 -28.60 28.97 -21.71
CA GLU A 578 -29.52 29.37 -20.66
C GLU A 578 -30.35 28.20 -20.12
N SER A 579 -30.60 27.18 -20.95
CA SER A 579 -31.27 25.93 -20.52
C SER A 579 -30.50 25.20 -19.41
N PHE A 580 -29.19 25.47 -19.32
CA PHE A 580 -28.28 24.93 -18.32
C PHE A 580 -27.85 25.97 -17.26
N GLY A 581 -28.42 27.17 -17.29
CA GLY A 581 -28.02 28.29 -16.42
C GLY A 581 -26.65 28.87 -16.76
N LEU A 582 -26.15 28.65 -17.97
CA LEU A 582 -24.85 29.15 -18.41
C LEU A 582 -24.98 30.52 -19.08
N PRO A 583 -23.99 31.42 -18.89
CA PRO A 583 -24.01 32.75 -19.47
C PRO A 583 -23.86 32.70 -21.01
N PRO A 584 -24.69 33.43 -21.77
CA PRO A 584 -24.64 33.40 -23.24
C PRO A 584 -23.40 34.08 -23.82
N ASP A 585 -22.90 35.11 -23.14
CA ASP A 585 -21.85 36.03 -23.59
C ASP A 585 -20.43 35.62 -23.19
N LYS A 586 -20.28 34.57 -22.38
CA LYS A 586 -18.97 34.03 -21.96
C LYS A 586 -18.44 32.96 -22.89
N ASN A 587 -17.12 32.79 -22.88
CA ASN A 587 -16.46 31.63 -23.48
C ASN A 587 -16.62 30.45 -22.51
N ILE A 588 -17.29 29.38 -22.94
CA ILE A 588 -17.62 28.24 -22.09
C ILE A 588 -16.55 27.16 -22.25
N TYR A 589 -15.79 26.91 -21.18
CA TYR A 589 -14.81 25.84 -21.07
C TYR A 589 -15.43 24.74 -20.20
N LEU A 590 -15.87 23.65 -20.82
CA LEU A 590 -16.60 22.60 -20.13
C LEU A 590 -15.68 21.43 -19.80
N CYS A 591 -15.59 21.05 -18.53
CA CYS A 591 -15.04 19.75 -18.12
C CYS A 591 -16.20 18.88 -17.64
N PRO A 592 -16.76 18.00 -18.50
CA PRO A 592 -17.99 17.30 -18.18
C PRO A 592 -17.74 15.96 -17.47
N GLN A 593 -16.58 15.80 -16.83
CA GLN A 593 -16.17 14.59 -16.14
C GLN A 593 -16.66 14.57 -14.68
N THR A 594 -16.78 13.37 -14.12
CA THR A 594 -17.07 13.18 -12.69
C THR A 594 -15.98 13.80 -11.82
N LEU A 595 -16.37 14.41 -10.70
CA LEU A 595 -15.48 15.30 -9.94
C LEU A 595 -14.23 14.64 -9.35
N TYR A 596 -14.28 13.35 -9.04
CA TYR A 596 -13.12 12.59 -8.54
C TYR A 596 -12.01 12.40 -9.57
N LYS A 597 -12.24 12.71 -10.85
CA LYS A 597 -11.20 12.72 -11.88
C LYS A 597 -10.34 13.98 -11.86
N LEU A 598 -10.73 15.01 -11.10
CA LEU A 598 -9.99 16.28 -11.05
C LEU A 598 -8.86 16.21 -10.03
N HIS A 599 -7.67 15.85 -10.52
CA HIS A 599 -6.43 15.91 -9.77
C HIS A 599 -6.16 17.35 -9.26
N PRO A 600 -5.57 17.56 -8.07
CA PRO A 600 -5.26 18.89 -7.55
C PRO A 600 -4.46 19.78 -8.51
N ASP A 601 -3.48 19.22 -9.22
CA ASP A 601 -2.70 19.97 -10.24
C ASP A 601 -3.55 20.49 -11.41
N PHE A 602 -4.75 19.93 -11.66
CA PHE A 602 -5.64 20.43 -12.70
C PHE A 602 -6.17 21.83 -12.35
N ASP A 603 -6.30 22.16 -11.06
CA ASP A 603 -6.72 23.49 -10.60
C ASP A 603 -5.77 24.59 -11.11
N ILE A 604 -4.47 24.27 -11.23
CA ILE A 604 -3.44 25.18 -11.75
C ILE A 604 -3.74 25.53 -13.22
N LEU A 605 -4.11 24.55 -14.04
CA LEU A 605 -4.44 24.77 -15.45
C LEU A 605 -5.73 25.57 -15.60
N ILE A 606 -6.74 25.30 -14.75
CA ILE A 606 -8.01 26.05 -14.74
C ILE A 606 -7.75 27.53 -14.43
N VAL A 607 -6.94 27.82 -13.41
CA VAL A 607 -6.57 29.19 -13.03
C VAL A 607 -5.80 29.88 -14.16
N ALA A 608 -4.86 29.18 -14.79
CA ALA A 608 -4.10 29.72 -15.92
C ALA A 608 -5.01 30.07 -17.11
N ILE A 609 -5.99 29.22 -17.43
CA ILE A 609 -7.00 29.49 -18.46
C ILE A 609 -7.83 30.73 -18.11
N LEU A 610 -8.38 30.80 -16.88
CA LEU A 610 -9.21 31.91 -16.44
C LEU A 610 -8.44 33.25 -16.41
N ARG A 611 -7.13 33.23 -16.11
CA ARG A 611 -6.27 34.41 -16.16
C ARG A 611 -6.01 34.85 -17.61
N LYS A 612 -5.77 33.89 -18.51
CA LYS A 612 -5.41 34.18 -19.91
C LYS A 612 -6.62 34.56 -20.76
N ASP A 613 -7.82 34.09 -20.43
CA ASP A 613 -9.10 34.52 -21.03
C ASP A 613 -10.02 35.19 -19.98
N PRO A 614 -10.03 36.54 -19.90
CA PRO A 614 -10.90 37.28 -18.99
C PRO A 614 -12.39 37.04 -19.21
N ASN A 615 -12.80 36.53 -20.40
CA ASN A 615 -14.18 36.24 -20.72
C ASN A 615 -14.54 34.74 -20.53
N ALA A 616 -13.63 33.94 -20.00
CA ALA A 616 -13.86 32.53 -19.72
C ALA A 616 -14.85 32.32 -18.55
N ALA A 617 -15.67 31.28 -18.69
CA ALA A 617 -16.34 30.60 -17.60
C ALA A 617 -16.02 29.10 -17.71
N VAL A 618 -15.46 28.54 -16.64
CA VAL A 618 -15.11 27.12 -16.55
C VAL A 618 -16.27 26.39 -15.87
N VAL A 619 -16.76 25.32 -16.48
CA VAL A 619 -17.99 24.65 -16.08
C VAL A 619 -17.72 23.19 -15.73
N PHE A 620 -18.20 22.77 -14.55
CA PHE A 620 -18.18 21.39 -14.07
C PHE A 620 -19.61 20.87 -13.80
N PRO A 621 -19.88 19.57 -13.86
CA PRO A 621 -21.15 19.03 -13.38
C PRO A 621 -21.20 19.00 -11.85
N VAL A 622 -22.39 19.18 -11.25
CA VAL A 622 -22.59 18.81 -9.84
C VAL A 622 -22.42 17.31 -9.68
N ALA A 623 -21.73 16.89 -8.62
CA ALA A 623 -21.55 15.48 -8.31
C ALA A 623 -22.87 14.80 -7.90
N GLN A 624 -22.89 13.47 -7.95
CA GLN A 624 -24.02 12.68 -7.44
C GLN A 624 -24.23 12.87 -5.93
N LYS A 625 -23.14 13.03 -5.18
CA LYS A 625 -23.11 13.37 -3.76
C LYS A 625 -22.78 14.85 -3.61
N THR A 626 -23.63 15.61 -2.93
CA THR A 626 -23.45 17.07 -2.75
C THR A 626 -22.11 17.39 -2.09
N GLU A 627 -21.70 16.55 -1.15
CA GLU A 627 -20.46 16.64 -0.38
C GLU A 627 -19.23 16.69 -1.30
N TRP A 628 -19.22 15.93 -2.41
CA TRP A 628 -18.08 15.96 -3.35
C TRP A 628 -17.97 17.30 -4.08
N THR A 629 -19.11 17.91 -4.40
CA THR A 629 -19.14 19.25 -5.01
C THR A 629 -18.64 20.28 -3.99
N GLU A 630 -19.10 20.18 -2.75
CA GLU A 630 -18.67 21.07 -1.66
C GLU A 630 -17.17 20.94 -1.36
N GLU A 631 -16.61 19.72 -1.30
CA GLU A 631 -15.18 19.50 -1.07
C GLU A 631 -14.32 20.05 -2.21
N LEU A 632 -14.74 19.86 -3.47
CA LEU A 632 -14.03 20.45 -4.61
C LEU A 632 -14.08 21.99 -4.55
N MET A 633 -15.24 22.56 -4.24
CA MET A 633 -15.37 24.01 -4.07
C MET A 633 -14.51 24.52 -2.91
N LYS A 634 -14.51 23.85 -1.76
CA LYS A 634 -13.64 24.20 -0.62
C LYS A 634 -12.18 24.17 -1.03
N ARG A 635 -11.72 23.15 -1.76
CA ARG A 635 -10.35 23.07 -2.30
C ARG A 635 -10.02 24.27 -3.18
N MET A 636 -10.84 24.54 -4.20
CA MET A 636 -10.61 25.64 -5.14
C MET A 636 -10.65 27.00 -4.42
N VAL A 637 -11.58 27.19 -3.48
CA VAL A 637 -11.71 28.42 -2.70
C VAL A 637 -10.49 28.64 -1.79
N THR A 638 -10.08 27.62 -1.03
CA THR A 638 -8.93 27.71 -0.11
C THR A 638 -7.65 28.03 -0.87
N ASN A 639 -7.44 27.44 -2.05
CA ASN A 639 -6.25 27.68 -2.86
C ASN A 639 -6.22 29.06 -3.52
N LEU A 640 -7.37 29.76 -3.61
CA LEU A 640 -7.51 30.99 -4.41
C LEU A 640 -7.86 32.25 -3.61
N ARG A 641 -8.39 32.17 -2.39
CA ARG A 641 -9.06 33.32 -1.73
C ARG A 641 -8.19 34.43 -1.13
N SER A 642 -6.87 34.33 -1.13
CA SER A 642 -6.03 35.34 -0.46
C SER A 642 -5.98 36.70 -1.19
N SER A 643 -6.52 36.82 -2.41
CA SER A 643 -6.52 38.06 -3.20
C SER A 643 -7.88 38.40 -3.82
N GLU A 644 -8.09 39.68 -4.15
CA GLU A 644 -9.27 40.17 -4.88
C GLU A 644 -9.40 39.51 -6.27
N GLU A 645 -8.26 39.29 -6.95
CA GLU A 645 -8.16 38.49 -8.18
C GLU A 645 -8.71 37.07 -7.98
N GLY A 646 -8.35 36.44 -6.86
CA GLY A 646 -8.80 35.10 -6.52
C GLY A 646 -10.32 34.96 -6.38
N GLN A 647 -10.97 35.97 -5.82
CA GLN A 647 -12.44 35.97 -5.69
C GLN A 647 -13.15 36.11 -7.04
N ASP A 648 -12.59 36.90 -7.97
CA ASP A 648 -13.08 36.97 -9.36
C ASP A 648 -12.93 35.62 -10.09
N LEU A 649 -11.76 34.99 -9.98
CA LEU A 649 -11.49 33.69 -10.60
C LEU A 649 -12.49 32.62 -10.14
N VAL A 650 -12.76 32.54 -8.84
CA VAL A 650 -13.73 31.59 -8.27
C VAL A 650 -15.15 31.85 -8.80
N ASN A 651 -15.57 33.12 -8.96
CA ASN A 651 -16.90 33.46 -9.47
C ASN A 651 -17.11 33.04 -10.94
N ARG A 652 -16.03 32.76 -11.67
CA ARG A 652 -16.05 32.28 -13.06
C ARG A 652 -16.00 30.76 -13.18
N ILE A 653 -15.99 30.04 -12.05
CA ILE A 653 -16.16 28.59 -11.99
C ILE A 653 -17.62 28.27 -11.69
N LEU A 654 -18.28 27.59 -12.61
CA LEU A 654 -19.72 27.32 -12.57
C LEU A 654 -19.99 25.81 -12.45
N PHE A 655 -21.10 25.47 -11.80
CA PHE A 655 -21.58 24.10 -11.70
C PHE A 655 -22.93 23.94 -12.39
N VAL A 656 -23.03 22.96 -13.28
CA VAL A 656 -24.29 22.63 -13.98
C VAL A 656 -24.96 21.44 -13.33
N ARG A 657 -26.30 21.42 -13.32
CA ARG A 657 -27.08 20.27 -12.85
C ARG A 657 -26.69 18.99 -13.59
N ARG A 658 -26.95 17.82 -12.99
CA ARG A 658 -26.91 16.57 -13.74
C ARG A 658 -27.94 16.58 -14.86
N THR A 659 -27.58 16.00 -15.99
CA THR A 659 -28.36 16.03 -17.22
C THR A 659 -28.72 14.63 -17.67
N ASP A 660 -29.82 14.53 -18.42
CA ASP A 660 -30.08 13.33 -19.21
C ASP A 660 -28.97 13.18 -20.27
N PHE A 661 -28.90 11.99 -20.86
CA PHE A 661 -27.83 11.68 -21.79
C PHE A 661 -27.87 12.52 -23.08
N ASP A 662 -29.06 12.75 -23.65
CA ASP A 662 -29.26 13.61 -24.83
C ASP A 662 -29.00 15.11 -24.53
N GLU A 663 -29.31 15.54 -23.31
CA GLU A 663 -28.95 16.87 -22.79
C GLU A 663 -27.43 17.01 -22.60
N PHE A 664 -26.73 15.97 -22.14
CA PHE A 664 -25.27 15.96 -22.00
C PHE A 664 -24.58 16.21 -23.36
N ILE A 665 -25.05 15.55 -24.42
CA ILE A 665 -24.54 15.77 -25.79
C ILE A 665 -24.83 17.21 -26.23
N ALA A 666 -26.03 17.72 -25.95
CA ALA A 666 -26.37 19.11 -26.25
C ALA A 666 -25.47 20.10 -25.49
N LEU A 667 -25.26 19.91 -24.19
CA LEU A 667 -24.38 20.72 -23.36
C LEU A 667 -22.94 20.74 -23.91
N ALA A 668 -22.40 19.57 -24.26
CA ALA A 668 -21.07 19.47 -24.85
C ALA A 668 -20.97 20.18 -26.21
N SER A 669 -22.04 20.18 -27.01
CA SER A 669 -22.08 20.90 -28.29
C SER A 669 -22.12 22.44 -28.12
N LEU A 670 -22.68 22.93 -27.00
CA LEU A 670 -22.83 24.36 -26.70
C LEU A 670 -21.57 25.00 -26.08
N ALA A 671 -20.64 24.17 -25.58
CA ALA A 671 -19.34 24.62 -25.09
C ALA A 671 -18.45 25.12 -26.24
N ASN A 672 -17.56 26.07 -25.95
CA ASN A 672 -16.54 26.49 -26.93
C ASN A 672 -15.44 25.42 -27.02
N VAL A 673 -15.03 24.88 -25.87
CA VAL A 673 -13.96 23.89 -25.78
C VAL A 673 -14.25 22.95 -24.61
N ILE A 674 -13.90 21.68 -24.81
CA ILE A 674 -13.98 20.67 -23.77
C ILE A 674 -12.60 20.51 -23.15
N LEU A 675 -12.53 20.49 -21.82
CA LEU A 675 -11.33 20.27 -21.06
C LEU A 675 -11.29 18.82 -20.58
N ASP A 676 -10.24 18.09 -20.94
CA ASP A 676 -10.02 16.73 -20.48
C ASP A 676 -9.13 16.73 -19.22
N PRO A 677 -9.63 16.25 -18.08
CA PRO A 677 -8.82 16.18 -16.86
C PRO A 677 -7.82 15.02 -16.93
N PHE A 678 -6.81 15.08 -16.08
CA PHE A 678 -5.81 14.04 -15.87
C PHE A 678 -5.85 13.58 -14.40
N PRO A 679 -5.33 12.39 -14.05
CA PRO A 679 -4.50 11.48 -14.85
C PRO A 679 -5.26 10.56 -15.81
N VAL A 680 -6.58 10.45 -15.66
CA VAL A 680 -7.45 9.67 -16.55
C VAL A 680 -8.62 10.54 -17.01
N GLY A 681 -8.63 10.83 -18.31
CA GLY A 681 -9.64 11.67 -18.95
C GLY A 681 -10.93 10.96 -19.31
N GLY A 682 -11.61 11.49 -20.33
CA GLY A 682 -12.77 10.89 -20.95
C GLY A 682 -12.41 9.68 -21.82
N GLY A 683 -13.19 8.61 -21.68
CA GLY A 683 -13.17 7.45 -22.58
C GLY A 683 -14.47 7.40 -23.36
N ARG A 684 -15.47 6.72 -22.79
CA ARG A 684 -16.84 6.67 -23.33
C ARG A 684 -17.42 8.07 -23.59
N SER A 685 -17.33 8.99 -22.64
CA SER A 685 -17.83 10.35 -22.80
C SER A 685 -17.19 11.08 -23.99
N SER A 686 -15.91 10.84 -24.27
CA SER A 686 -15.22 11.48 -25.38
C SER A 686 -15.70 10.93 -26.72
N LEU A 687 -15.88 9.61 -26.83
CA LEU A 687 -16.53 9.00 -27.99
C LEU A 687 -17.88 9.64 -28.26
N GLU A 688 -18.65 9.93 -27.22
CA GLU A 688 -19.96 10.56 -27.36
C GLU A 688 -19.85 12.04 -27.75
N ILE A 689 -18.95 12.80 -27.12
CA ILE A 689 -18.73 14.24 -27.39
C ILE A 689 -18.23 14.47 -28.82
N PHE A 690 -17.30 13.64 -29.31
CA PHE A 690 -16.76 13.79 -30.66
C PHE A 690 -17.84 13.69 -31.75
N SER A 691 -18.98 13.02 -31.50
CA SER A 691 -20.11 12.99 -32.44
C SER A 691 -20.68 14.37 -32.77
N THR A 692 -20.46 15.35 -31.91
CA THR A 692 -20.88 16.76 -32.10
C THR A 692 -19.80 17.62 -32.76
N GLY A 693 -18.62 17.05 -32.99
CA GLY A 693 -17.42 17.77 -33.42
C GLY A 693 -16.79 18.64 -32.33
N SER A 694 -17.26 18.60 -31.08
CA SER A 694 -16.73 19.46 -30.03
C SER A 694 -15.23 19.19 -29.80
N PRO A 695 -14.36 20.23 -29.82
CA PRO A 695 -12.93 20.04 -29.64
C PRO A 695 -12.57 19.76 -28.17
N ILE A 696 -11.79 18.72 -27.93
CA ILE A 696 -11.34 18.28 -26.59
C ILE A 696 -9.84 18.54 -26.41
N VAL A 697 -9.46 19.36 -25.44
CA VAL A 697 -8.04 19.59 -25.12
C VAL A 697 -7.57 18.57 -24.10
N MET A 698 -6.48 17.86 -24.39
CA MET A 698 -5.93 16.82 -23.51
C MET A 698 -4.45 17.00 -23.20
N ALA A 699 -4.05 16.62 -21.98
CA ALA A 699 -2.65 16.64 -21.53
C ALA A 699 -1.99 15.25 -21.69
N TYR A 700 -1.28 15.04 -22.80
CA TYR A 700 -0.59 13.78 -23.11
C TYR A 700 0.45 13.40 -22.07
N HIS A 701 1.22 14.38 -21.58
CA HIS A 701 2.31 14.16 -20.61
C HIS A 701 1.84 13.82 -19.20
N LYS A 702 0.60 14.18 -18.83
CA LYS A 702 0.00 13.93 -17.50
C LYS A 702 -0.91 12.69 -17.45
N THR A 703 -1.17 12.03 -18.59
CA THR A 703 -1.98 10.81 -18.64
C THR A 703 -1.09 9.59 -18.36
N ASN A 704 -1.35 8.87 -17.26
CA ASN A 704 -0.48 7.79 -16.75
C ASN A 704 -0.81 6.40 -17.32
N ILE A 705 -2.07 6.14 -17.66
CA ILE A 705 -2.55 4.85 -18.17
C ILE A 705 -3.68 5.07 -19.18
N LEU A 706 -3.71 4.25 -20.24
CA LEU A 706 -4.70 4.29 -21.34
C LEU A 706 -5.00 5.71 -21.87
N GLN A 707 -4.20 6.19 -22.81
CA GLN A 707 -4.36 7.49 -23.46
C GLN A 707 -5.51 7.49 -24.50
N LEU A 708 -6.74 7.29 -24.04
CA LEU A 708 -7.91 7.04 -24.89
C LEU A 708 -8.21 8.19 -25.87
N ASN A 709 -8.20 9.45 -25.39
CA ASN A 709 -8.40 10.61 -26.26
C ASN A 709 -7.31 10.77 -27.31
N TYR A 710 -6.06 10.41 -26.97
CA TYR A 710 -4.96 10.43 -27.92
C TYR A 710 -5.19 9.40 -29.03
N ALA A 711 -5.61 8.19 -28.68
CA ALA A 711 -5.95 7.17 -29.67
C ALA A 711 -7.12 7.60 -30.58
N MET A 712 -8.14 8.27 -30.03
CA MET A 712 -9.24 8.80 -30.83
C MET A 712 -8.75 9.88 -31.80
N TYR A 713 -7.93 10.82 -31.33
CA TYR A 713 -7.34 11.85 -32.19
C TYR A 713 -6.41 11.27 -33.24
N LYS A 714 -5.57 10.30 -32.88
CA LYS A 714 -4.68 9.58 -33.80
C LYS A 714 -5.47 8.83 -34.86
N SER A 715 -6.58 8.20 -34.48
CA SER A 715 -7.48 7.49 -35.41
C SER A 715 -8.17 8.45 -36.39
N MET A 716 -8.53 9.66 -35.94
CA MET A 716 -9.08 10.71 -36.79
C MET A 716 -8.01 11.53 -37.53
N ASP A 717 -6.72 11.34 -37.26
CA ASP A 717 -5.62 12.20 -37.75
C ASP A 717 -5.84 13.70 -37.39
N VAL A 718 -6.37 13.98 -36.19
CA VAL A 718 -6.62 15.34 -35.67
C VAL A 718 -5.80 15.57 -34.41
N MET A 719 -4.50 15.85 -34.57
CA MET A 719 -3.57 15.96 -33.43
C MET A 719 -3.49 17.36 -32.80
N ASP A 720 -4.27 18.33 -33.30
CA ASP A 720 -4.17 19.77 -32.99
C ASP A 720 -4.40 20.13 -31.50
N LEU A 721 -4.99 19.23 -30.71
CA LEU A 721 -5.38 19.42 -29.31
C LEU A 721 -4.77 18.39 -28.36
N VAL A 722 -3.72 17.69 -28.83
CA VAL A 722 -2.88 16.83 -28.00
C VAL A 722 -1.71 17.68 -27.48
N CYS A 723 -1.72 17.98 -26.19
CA CYS A 723 -0.76 18.89 -25.56
C CYS A 723 0.32 18.10 -24.81
N TYR A 724 1.59 18.47 -24.97
CA TYR A 724 2.73 17.76 -24.38
C TYR A 724 3.35 18.50 -23.18
N THR A 725 2.85 19.71 -22.89
CA THR A 725 3.22 20.53 -21.73
C THR A 725 1.99 21.17 -21.11
N ASP A 726 2.12 21.68 -19.89
CA ASP A 726 1.04 22.37 -19.18
C ASP A 726 0.71 23.70 -19.89
N GLU A 727 1.72 24.38 -20.43
CA GLU A 727 1.57 25.58 -21.24
C GLU A 727 0.81 25.30 -22.54
N ASP A 728 1.17 24.23 -23.28
CA ASP A 728 0.46 23.86 -24.51
C ASP A 728 -1.02 23.59 -24.25
N TYR A 729 -1.34 23.01 -23.09
CA TYR A 729 -2.72 22.74 -22.70
C TYR A 729 -3.51 24.05 -22.52
N VAL A 730 -2.97 24.98 -21.73
CA VAL A 730 -3.60 26.28 -21.49
C VAL A 730 -3.73 27.07 -22.80
N ASP A 731 -2.70 27.05 -23.64
CA ASP A 731 -2.66 27.76 -24.91
C ASP A 731 -3.66 27.19 -25.90
N ALA A 732 -3.74 25.86 -26.03
CA ALA A 732 -4.73 25.20 -26.87
C ALA A 732 -6.16 25.48 -26.38
N ALA A 733 -6.41 25.36 -25.07
CA ALA A 733 -7.70 25.65 -24.47
C ALA A 733 -8.13 27.09 -24.77
N VAL A 734 -7.29 28.09 -24.51
CA VAL A 734 -7.64 29.50 -24.74
C VAL A 734 -7.77 29.81 -26.22
N ARG A 735 -6.88 29.26 -27.06
CA ARG A 735 -6.93 29.45 -28.52
C ARG A 735 -8.27 28.99 -29.09
N VAL A 736 -8.79 27.84 -28.66
CA VAL A 736 -10.09 27.33 -29.13
C VAL A 736 -11.25 28.04 -28.41
N GLY A 737 -11.15 28.17 -27.08
CA GLY A 737 -12.19 28.73 -26.23
C GLY A 737 -12.55 30.18 -26.57
N SER A 738 -11.55 31.01 -26.86
CA SER A 738 -11.73 32.44 -27.14
C SER A 738 -11.92 32.81 -28.62
N ASN A 739 -11.65 31.89 -29.56
CA ASN A 739 -11.74 32.15 -30.99
C ASN A 739 -12.75 31.23 -31.69
N ARG A 740 -13.94 31.78 -31.97
CA ARG A 740 -15.04 31.06 -32.64
C ARG A 740 -14.70 30.55 -34.03
N GLN A 741 -13.81 31.23 -34.76
CA GLN A 741 -13.43 30.75 -36.09
C GLN A 741 -12.54 29.51 -36.00
N VAL A 742 -11.55 29.52 -35.09
CA VAL A 742 -10.68 28.36 -34.85
C VAL A 742 -11.48 27.17 -34.34
N GLU A 743 -12.41 27.42 -33.41
CA GLU A 743 -13.34 26.40 -32.91
C GLU A 743 -14.19 25.79 -34.02
N ALA A 744 -14.80 26.62 -34.89
CA ALA A 744 -15.61 26.14 -36.01
C ALA A 744 -14.80 25.34 -37.05
N GLU A 745 -13.57 25.76 -37.34
CA GLU A 745 -12.66 25.04 -38.24
C GLU A 745 -12.27 23.67 -37.68
N LEU A 746 -11.92 23.58 -36.39
CA LEU A 746 -11.63 22.31 -35.73
C LEU A 746 -12.86 21.42 -35.63
N ARG A 747 -14.02 21.99 -35.30
CA ARG A 747 -15.29 21.24 -35.25
C ARG A 747 -15.61 20.60 -36.58
N LYS A 748 -15.47 21.36 -37.68
CA LYS A 748 -15.64 20.86 -39.04
C LYS A 748 -14.65 19.72 -39.33
N LYS A 749 -13.36 19.90 -39.01
CA LYS A 749 -12.32 18.88 -39.20
C LYS A 749 -12.62 17.58 -38.45
N ILE A 750 -13.12 17.67 -37.21
CA ILE A 750 -13.52 16.50 -36.41
C ILE A 750 -14.74 15.81 -37.05
N LEU A 751 -15.79 16.55 -37.40
CA LEU A 751 -17.01 15.98 -38.00
C LEU A 751 -16.75 15.26 -39.33
N GLU A 752 -15.80 15.75 -40.13
CA GLU A 752 -15.40 15.11 -41.39
C GLU A 752 -14.72 13.75 -41.21
N ARG A 753 -14.20 13.45 -39.99
CA ARG A 753 -13.35 12.28 -39.73
C ARG A 753 -13.84 11.36 -38.62
N VAL A 754 -14.78 11.80 -37.79
CA VAL A 754 -15.22 11.07 -36.59
C VAL A 754 -15.82 9.69 -36.86
N SER A 755 -16.33 9.44 -38.07
CA SER A 755 -16.91 8.16 -38.46
C SER A 755 -15.96 6.97 -38.30
N VAL A 756 -14.64 7.19 -38.33
CA VAL A 756 -13.63 6.13 -38.10
C VAL A 756 -13.66 5.55 -36.68
N LEU A 757 -14.24 6.28 -35.72
CA LEU A 757 -14.36 5.85 -34.32
C LEU A 757 -15.58 4.96 -34.07
N TYR A 758 -16.55 4.95 -34.97
CA TYR A 758 -17.82 4.24 -34.78
C TYR A 758 -17.94 3.05 -35.72
N GLU A 759 -18.58 1.99 -35.24
CA GLU A 759 -18.96 0.81 -36.03
C GLU A 759 -17.78 0.16 -36.79
N ASN A 760 -16.57 0.28 -36.23
CA ASN A 760 -15.35 -0.20 -36.84
C ASN A 760 -15.23 -1.73 -36.71
N LYS A 761 -15.54 -2.44 -37.80
CA LYS A 761 -15.47 -3.92 -37.87
C LYS A 761 -14.06 -4.48 -37.65
N GLY A 762 -13.00 -3.68 -37.84
CA GLY A 762 -11.63 -4.10 -37.52
C GLY A 762 -11.44 -4.47 -36.06
N VAL A 763 -12.21 -3.85 -35.15
CA VAL A 763 -12.21 -4.18 -33.72
C VAL A 763 -12.68 -5.62 -33.49
N ILE A 764 -13.72 -6.05 -34.20
CA ILE A 764 -14.26 -7.41 -34.06
C ILE A 764 -13.21 -8.44 -34.51
N ALA A 765 -12.55 -8.19 -35.65
CA ALA A 765 -11.50 -9.06 -36.15
C ALA A 765 -10.32 -9.18 -35.17
N GLU A 766 -9.93 -8.10 -34.49
CA GLU A 766 -8.87 -8.11 -33.48
C GLU A 766 -9.27 -8.90 -32.22
N TRP A 767 -10.54 -8.82 -31.79
CA TRP A 767 -11.06 -9.67 -30.70
C TRP A 767 -11.10 -11.15 -31.08
N GLU A 768 -11.57 -11.48 -32.27
CA GLU A 768 -11.57 -12.87 -32.76
C GLU A 768 -10.16 -13.46 -32.83
N LYS A 769 -9.20 -12.66 -33.31
CA LYS A 769 -7.77 -12.99 -33.32
C LYS A 769 -7.22 -13.17 -31.91
N PHE A 770 -7.60 -12.33 -30.96
CA PHE A 770 -7.23 -12.48 -29.55
C PHE A 770 -7.74 -13.82 -28.98
N PHE A 771 -8.99 -14.19 -29.25
CA PHE A 771 -9.54 -15.44 -28.73
C PHE A 771 -8.83 -16.67 -29.28
N GLU A 772 -8.50 -16.68 -30.57
CA GLU A 772 -7.69 -17.74 -31.17
C GLU A 772 -6.27 -17.74 -30.56
N TYR A 773 -5.64 -16.57 -30.44
CA TYR A 773 -4.31 -16.40 -29.87
C TYR A 773 -4.22 -16.91 -28.42
N ALA A 774 -5.14 -16.51 -27.55
CA ALA A 774 -5.11 -16.84 -26.12
C ALA A 774 -5.19 -18.36 -25.88
N LEU A 775 -5.93 -19.08 -26.73
CA LEU A 775 -6.08 -20.54 -26.62
C LEU A 775 -4.95 -21.32 -27.26
N ASP A 776 -4.43 -20.83 -28.37
CA ASP A 776 -3.45 -21.56 -29.17
C ASP A 776 -2.03 -21.44 -28.64
N ASN A 777 -1.74 -20.38 -27.89
CA ASN A 777 -0.46 -20.25 -27.21
C ASN A 777 -0.51 -21.01 -25.88
N GLU A 778 0.60 -21.69 -25.58
CA GLU A 778 0.93 -21.97 -24.18
C GLU A 778 0.83 -20.66 -23.41
N ARG A 779 0.39 -20.75 -22.15
CA ARG A 779 0.25 -19.57 -21.27
C ARG A 779 1.42 -18.63 -21.53
N PRO A 780 1.17 -17.31 -21.58
CA PRO A 780 2.22 -16.36 -21.93
C PRO A 780 3.44 -16.72 -21.11
N ALA A 781 4.53 -17.08 -21.81
CA ALA A 781 5.75 -17.60 -21.20
C ALA A 781 5.99 -16.75 -19.97
N SER A 782 6.15 -17.39 -18.81
CA SER A 782 6.57 -16.64 -17.64
C SER A 782 7.78 -15.84 -18.10
N ASN A 783 7.65 -14.52 -18.08
CA ASN A 783 8.76 -13.68 -18.50
C ASN A 783 9.88 -14.10 -17.56
N ALA A 784 10.90 -14.77 -18.10
CA ALA A 784 12.01 -15.31 -17.34
C ALA A 784 12.72 -14.23 -16.50
N TYR A 785 12.48 -12.96 -16.85
CA TYR A 785 12.85 -11.77 -16.09
C TYR A 785 12.18 -11.65 -14.71
N PHE A 786 10.96 -12.16 -14.51
CA PHE A 786 10.23 -12.07 -13.24
C PHE A 786 10.32 -13.36 -12.41
N ASP A 787 10.31 -14.55 -13.04
CA ASP A 787 10.46 -15.83 -12.33
C ASP A 787 11.80 -15.94 -11.59
N LYS A 788 12.85 -15.27 -12.09
CA LYS A 788 14.19 -15.25 -11.47
C LYS A 788 14.37 -14.18 -10.39
N VAL A 789 13.47 -13.18 -10.31
CA VAL A 789 13.54 -12.10 -9.29
C VAL A 789 12.72 -12.45 -8.04
N TYR A 790 11.75 -13.36 -8.17
CA TYR A 790 10.82 -13.69 -7.09
C TYR A 790 10.86 -15.16 -6.64
N SER A 791 11.57 -16.07 -7.32
CA SER A 791 11.87 -17.40 -6.77
C SER A 791 12.74 -17.35 -5.51
N ASP A 792 13.47 -16.26 -5.30
CA ASP A 792 14.47 -16.12 -4.23
C ASP A 792 13.94 -15.32 -3.02
N LYS A 793 12.62 -15.31 -2.81
CA LYS A 793 12.03 -14.81 -1.56
C LYS A 793 11.09 -15.84 -0.94
N VAL A 794 11.65 -16.98 -0.55
CA VAL A 794 11.10 -17.80 0.52
C VAL A 794 11.74 -17.37 1.85
N VAL A 795 10.88 -17.24 2.85
CA VAL A 795 11.17 -17.04 4.27
C VAL A 795 12.40 -17.86 4.71
N VAL A 796 13.44 -17.16 5.18
CA VAL A 796 14.53 -17.78 5.94
C VAL A 796 14.01 -18.02 7.36
N ALA A 797 13.53 -19.25 7.61
CA ALA A 797 13.65 -19.87 8.91
C ALA A 797 14.88 -20.77 8.84
N VAL A 798 15.90 -20.51 9.68
CA VAL A 798 17.07 -21.39 9.80
C VAL A 798 17.12 -21.88 11.24
N GLU A 799 16.75 -23.14 11.41
CA GLU A 799 17.27 -23.98 12.49
C GLU A 799 18.68 -24.43 12.08
N PHE A 800 19.62 -24.36 13.02
CA PHE A 800 20.98 -24.88 12.86
C PHE A 800 21.01 -26.33 13.32
N GLU A 801 21.41 -27.26 12.45
CA GLU A 801 22.03 -28.52 12.88
C GLU A 801 23.44 -28.61 12.28
N ASP A 802 24.39 -28.87 13.17
CA ASP A 802 25.83 -29.02 12.95
C ASP A 802 26.15 -30.21 12.01
N ASP A 803 27.07 -30.03 11.05
CA ASP A 803 28.31 -30.84 10.89
C ASP A 803 29.02 -30.64 9.52
N GLU A 804 30.36 -30.74 9.58
CA GLU A 804 31.44 -30.44 8.63
C GLU A 804 31.37 -31.10 7.22
N MET A 805 31.85 -30.43 6.15
CA MET A 805 32.58 -31.08 5.01
C MET A 805 33.45 -30.11 4.17
N GLU A 806 34.69 -30.54 3.87
CA GLU A 806 35.79 -29.84 3.17
C GLU A 806 35.74 -29.87 1.62
N ALA A 807 36.50 -28.96 0.99
CA ALA A 807 36.60 -28.69 -0.44
C ALA A 807 37.47 -29.69 -1.25
N GLY A 808 37.06 -30.04 -2.49
CA GLY A 808 37.88 -30.81 -3.44
C GLY A 808 37.36 -30.93 -4.90
N GLU A 809 38.08 -30.23 -5.81
CA GLU A 809 38.49 -30.54 -7.21
C GLU A 809 37.52 -30.90 -8.36
N TRP A 810 37.47 -30.06 -9.42
CA TRP A 810 37.37 -30.47 -10.85
C TRP A 810 38.06 -29.44 -11.81
N GLY A 811 38.72 -29.90 -12.90
CA GLY A 811 39.27 -29.09 -14.03
C GLY A 811 39.66 -29.95 -15.26
N VAL A 812 39.73 -29.39 -16.49
CA VAL A 812 39.98 -30.12 -17.77
C VAL A 812 41.11 -29.49 -18.62
N GLU A 813 41.87 -30.33 -19.36
CA GLU A 813 43.10 -29.98 -20.10
C GLU A 813 42.92 -29.89 -21.63
N LEU A 814 43.60 -28.92 -22.27
CA LEU A 814 43.44 -28.60 -23.71
C LEU A 814 44.70 -28.93 -24.56
N GLU A 815 44.50 -29.04 -25.88
CA GLU A 815 45.40 -29.67 -26.89
C GLU A 815 46.82 -29.07 -27.05
N ASN A 816 47.14 -27.95 -26.41
CA ASN A 816 48.52 -27.45 -26.31
C ASN A 816 49.25 -27.91 -25.02
N GLY A 817 48.63 -28.79 -24.25
CA GLY A 817 49.17 -29.34 -22.99
C GLY A 817 48.97 -28.43 -21.78
N ALA A 818 48.04 -27.47 -21.84
CA ALA A 818 47.70 -26.61 -20.71
C ALA A 818 46.36 -27.03 -20.09
N THR A 819 46.36 -27.30 -18.78
CA THR A 819 45.13 -27.49 -18.00
C THR A 819 44.56 -26.15 -17.58
N LEU A 820 43.31 -25.86 -17.97
CA LEU A 820 42.60 -24.63 -17.59
C LEU A 820 41.42 -24.98 -16.69
N ALA A 821 41.43 -24.47 -15.46
CA ALA A 821 40.28 -24.53 -14.56
C ALA A 821 39.28 -23.42 -14.94
N TYR A 822 38.29 -23.82 -15.76
CA TYR A 822 37.04 -23.18 -16.22
C TYR A 822 37.07 -21.82 -16.94
N ALA A 823 36.24 -21.76 -18.00
CA ALA A 823 36.22 -20.80 -19.09
C ALA A 823 34.82 -20.20 -19.33
N ILE A 824 34.78 -18.94 -19.78
CA ILE A 824 33.59 -18.23 -20.29
C ILE A 824 33.19 -18.80 -21.67
N LYS A 825 31.88 -19.03 -21.92
CA LYS A 825 31.35 -19.43 -23.23
C LYS A 825 30.51 -18.30 -23.82
N LEU A 826 31.03 -17.63 -24.85
CA LEU A 826 30.35 -16.56 -25.57
C LEU A 826 29.58 -17.12 -26.79
N ASN A 827 28.32 -16.74 -26.97
CA ASN A 827 27.52 -17.10 -28.14
C ASN A 827 26.98 -15.83 -28.81
N PHE A 828 27.30 -15.61 -30.09
CA PHE A 828 27.16 -14.30 -30.74
C PHE A 828 25.96 -14.15 -31.70
N GLU A 829 25.02 -15.10 -31.73
CA GLU A 829 23.90 -15.04 -32.68
C GLU A 829 22.68 -14.22 -32.17
N ASP A 830 22.49 -14.04 -30.86
CA ASP A 830 21.27 -13.43 -30.28
C ASP A 830 21.48 -12.16 -29.39
N LYS A 831 22.60 -11.45 -29.52
CA LYS A 831 22.90 -10.20 -28.76
C LYS A 831 22.78 -10.28 -27.23
N LEU A 832 23.04 -11.43 -26.61
CA LEU A 832 23.21 -11.57 -25.15
C LEU A 832 24.65 -11.92 -24.81
N LEU A 833 25.20 -11.29 -23.77
CA LEU A 833 26.55 -11.51 -23.26
C LEU A 833 26.46 -12.03 -21.83
N ASP A 834 26.86 -13.29 -21.61
CA ASP A 834 26.96 -13.88 -20.28
C ASP A 834 28.42 -13.93 -19.85
N VAL A 835 28.75 -13.33 -18.70
CA VAL A 835 30.13 -13.24 -18.18
C VAL A 835 30.13 -13.62 -16.70
N LYS A 836 30.93 -14.63 -16.34
CA LYS A 836 31.33 -14.90 -14.95
C LYS A 836 32.82 -14.61 -14.79
N ILE A 837 33.18 -13.86 -13.75
CA ILE A 837 34.56 -13.46 -13.44
C ILE A 837 34.92 -14.01 -12.05
N ALA A 838 36.08 -14.65 -11.90
CA ALA A 838 36.60 -15.10 -10.62
C ALA A 838 37.28 -13.95 -9.85
N GLU A 839 37.25 -14.00 -8.52
CA GLU A 839 37.83 -12.96 -7.65
C GLU A 839 39.33 -12.73 -7.89
N GLY A 840 39.71 -11.47 -8.16
CA GLY A 840 41.11 -11.01 -8.10
C GLY A 840 41.60 -10.16 -9.29
N GLU A 841 40.87 -10.04 -10.39
CA GLU A 841 41.35 -9.32 -11.59
C GLU A 841 40.73 -7.92 -11.80
N ASP A 842 41.46 -7.06 -12.56
CA ASP A 842 41.20 -5.63 -12.78
C ASP A 842 39.90 -5.36 -13.57
N PRO A 843 38.81 -4.89 -12.89
CA PRO A 843 37.51 -4.67 -13.52
C PRO A 843 37.53 -3.57 -14.58
N LEU A 844 38.51 -2.66 -14.53
CA LEU A 844 38.62 -1.56 -15.47
C LEU A 844 39.21 -2.01 -16.82
N GLY A 845 40.04 -3.06 -16.82
CA GLY A 845 40.59 -3.66 -18.04
C GLY A 845 39.50 -4.36 -18.85
N TYR A 846 38.70 -5.21 -18.19
CA TYR A 846 37.57 -5.91 -18.83
C TYR A 846 36.47 -4.96 -19.30
N ALA A 847 36.15 -3.94 -18.51
CA ALA A 847 35.18 -2.92 -18.91
C ALA A 847 35.62 -2.17 -20.17
N ARG A 848 36.93 -2.00 -20.37
CA ARG A 848 37.51 -1.38 -21.56
C ARG A 848 37.39 -2.30 -22.78
N GLU A 849 37.71 -3.59 -22.67
CA GLU A 849 37.51 -4.56 -23.76
C GLU A 849 36.03 -4.70 -24.15
N ILE A 850 35.12 -4.72 -23.18
CA ILE A 850 33.66 -4.75 -23.42
C ILE A 850 33.20 -3.45 -24.08
N SER A 851 33.66 -2.29 -23.60
CA SER A 851 33.33 -0.98 -24.18
C SER A 851 33.82 -0.85 -25.62
N ASP A 852 35.01 -1.38 -25.92
CA ASP A 852 35.59 -1.39 -27.28
C ASP A 852 34.83 -2.36 -28.20
N ALA A 853 34.42 -3.54 -27.70
CA ALA A 853 33.65 -4.52 -28.47
C ALA A 853 32.24 -4.05 -28.87
N ILE A 854 31.60 -3.21 -28.04
CA ILE A 854 30.26 -2.65 -28.30
C ILE A 854 30.28 -1.20 -28.81
N GLY A 855 31.46 -0.61 -28.98
CA GLY A 855 31.63 0.77 -29.46
C GLY A 855 31.06 1.85 -28.51
N ALA A 856 31.12 1.63 -27.20
CA ALA A 856 30.60 2.55 -26.20
C ALA A 856 31.62 3.64 -25.80
N GLU A 857 31.13 4.85 -25.54
CA GLU A 857 31.96 5.97 -25.06
C GLU A 857 32.51 5.71 -23.65
N TRP A 858 33.73 6.19 -23.36
CA TRP A 858 34.49 6.02 -22.11
C TRP A 858 33.75 6.31 -20.78
N VAL A 859 32.67 7.09 -20.81
CA VAL A 859 31.82 7.31 -19.61
C VAL A 859 31.05 6.04 -19.24
N LYS A 860 30.63 5.24 -20.23
CA LYS A 860 29.99 3.94 -20.04
C LYS A 860 31.00 2.87 -19.64
N GLU A 861 32.24 2.95 -20.10
CA GLU A 861 33.35 2.07 -19.65
C GLU A 861 33.53 2.12 -18.13
N ARG A 862 33.56 3.32 -17.53
CA ARG A 862 33.65 3.45 -16.06
C ARG A 862 32.38 3.04 -15.33
N TRP A 863 31.23 3.11 -15.99
CA TRP A 863 29.95 2.63 -15.45
C TRP A 863 29.91 1.09 -15.44
N ILE A 864 30.35 0.44 -16.53
CA ILE A 864 30.54 -1.02 -16.62
C ILE A 864 31.56 -1.48 -15.60
N ALA A 865 32.69 -0.78 -15.44
CA ALA A 865 33.69 -1.09 -14.42
C ALA A 865 33.13 -0.98 -12.99
N ALA A 866 32.30 0.03 -12.72
CA ALA A 866 31.65 0.20 -11.41
C ALA A 866 30.61 -0.90 -11.15
N VAL A 867 29.84 -1.31 -12.16
CA VAL A 867 28.88 -2.42 -12.06
C VAL A 867 29.62 -3.76 -11.83
N LEU A 868 30.70 -4.03 -12.57
CA LEU A 868 31.55 -5.22 -12.38
C LEU A 868 32.19 -5.24 -10.98
N GLN A 869 32.70 -4.09 -10.51
CA GLN A 869 33.38 -3.98 -9.22
C GLN A 869 32.41 -4.00 -8.02
N HIS A 870 31.15 -3.57 -8.19
CA HIS A 870 30.11 -3.67 -7.16
C HIS A 870 29.43 -5.04 -7.14
N GLY A 871 29.32 -5.69 -8.30
CA GLY A 871 28.98 -7.11 -8.40
C GLY A 871 29.96 -7.96 -7.60
N ILE A 872 31.26 -7.84 -7.87
CA ILE A 872 32.33 -8.61 -7.20
C ILE A 872 32.33 -8.49 -5.66
N ARG A 873 31.97 -7.34 -5.07
CA ARG A 873 31.96 -7.18 -3.59
C ARG A 873 30.72 -7.75 -2.89
N ARG A 874 29.73 -8.24 -3.64
CA ARG A 874 28.48 -8.78 -3.10
C ARG A 874 28.24 -10.26 -3.45
N LEU A 875 29.24 -10.95 -3.99
CA LEU A 875 29.11 -12.35 -4.37
C LEU A 875 29.45 -13.28 -3.18
N GLU A 876 28.45 -13.52 -2.33
CA GLU A 876 28.10 -14.92 -2.03
C GLU A 876 26.89 -15.38 -2.89
N GLU A 877 26.38 -14.55 -3.81
CA GLU A 877 25.26 -14.92 -4.70
C GLU A 877 25.45 -14.40 -6.13
N ASP A 878 25.22 -15.26 -7.12
CA ASP A 878 25.37 -15.00 -8.57
C ASP A 878 24.41 -13.91 -9.09
N VAL A 879 24.95 -12.84 -9.70
CA VAL A 879 24.14 -11.76 -10.32
C VAL A 879 24.33 -11.75 -11.85
N VAL A 880 23.23 -11.86 -12.61
CA VAL A 880 23.18 -11.73 -14.09
C VAL A 880 22.49 -10.40 -14.45
N PHE A 881 23.07 -9.57 -15.34
CA PHE A 881 22.48 -8.30 -15.79
C PHE A 881 22.22 -8.29 -17.31
N GLU A 882 21.03 -7.83 -17.74
CA GLU A 882 20.70 -7.51 -19.15
C GLU A 882 20.55 -5.99 -19.32
N PHE A 883 21.06 -5.41 -20.43
CA PHE A 883 20.88 -3.99 -20.78
C PHE A 883 20.56 -3.81 -22.27
N GLU A 884 19.54 -3.00 -22.59
CA GLU A 884 19.23 -2.53 -23.94
C GLU A 884 19.46 -1.00 -24.04
N VAL A 885 20.15 -0.54 -25.10
CA VAL A 885 20.44 0.89 -25.33
C VAL A 885 19.91 1.31 -26.70
N SER A 886 18.84 2.11 -26.74
CA SER A 886 18.42 2.84 -27.94
C SER A 886 18.38 4.35 -27.66
N GLY A 887 18.97 5.15 -28.55
CA GLY A 887 19.07 6.60 -28.40
C GLY A 887 18.52 7.41 -29.58
N ARG A 888 18.50 8.74 -29.35
CA ARG A 888 18.22 9.91 -30.22
C ARG A 888 16.77 10.44 -30.12
N GLY A 889 16.52 11.75 -29.98
CA GLY A 889 17.39 12.92 -29.93
C GLY A 889 16.56 14.22 -29.90
N GLY A 890 17.19 15.34 -29.53
CA GLY A 890 16.75 16.68 -29.92
C GLY A 890 15.77 17.42 -28.99
N GLY A 891 16.08 17.56 -27.70
CA GLY A 891 15.45 18.55 -26.82
C GLY A 891 16.40 18.90 -25.67
N GLU A 892 16.57 20.19 -25.38
CA GLU A 892 17.40 20.65 -24.25
C GLU A 892 16.78 20.19 -22.92
N VAL A 893 17.40 19.18 -22.30
CA VAL A 893 17.07 18.72 -20.94
C VAL A 893 17.74 19.66 -19.93
N ARG A 894 16.94 20.30 -19.06
CA ARG A 894 17.45 21.10 -17.93
C ARG A 894 18.04 20.14 -16.88
N ALA A 895 19.29 20.37 -16.50
CA ALA A 895 20.01 19.54 -15.53
C ALA A 895 19.53 19.85 -14.09
N GLY A 896 18.43 19.22 -13.70
CA GLY A 896 17.85 19.30 -12.35
C GLY A 896 16.82 18.21 -12.10
N ASP A 897 16.13 17.75 -13.14
CA ASP A 897 14.93 16.93 -12.95
C ASP A 897 15.18 15.40 -12.92
N ASP A 898 16.29 14.91 -13.51
CA ASP A 898 16.45 13.45 -13.71
C ASP A 898 17.25 12.69 -12.63
N LEU A 899 18.00 13.37 -11.75
CA LEU A 899 18.78 12.66 -10.71
C LEU A 899 18.01 12.45 -9.40
N GLY A 900 17.02 13.29 -9.11
CA GLY A 900 16.11 13.10 -7.97
C GLY A 900 15.13 11.94 -8.18
N LEU A 901 14.69 11.73 -9.42
CA LEU A 901 13.76 10.66 -9.79
C LEU A 901 14.39 9.27 -9.66
N VAL A 902 15.67 9.09 -10.03
CA VAL A 902 16.34 7.79 -9.93
C VAL A 902 16.73 7.45 -8.48
N SER A 903 17.09 8.44 -7.66
CA SER A 903 17.41 8.25 -6.23
C SER A 903 16.19 7.79 -5.42
N ASN A 904 15.02 8.37 -5.69
CA ASN A 904 13.80 8.09 -4.94
C ASN A 904 13.04 6.86 -5.44
N TYR A 905 13.17 6.50 -6.72
CA TYR A 905 12.44 5.36 -7.30
C TYR A 905 13.09 3.99 -6.98
N TYR A 906 14.39 3.95 -6.66
CA TYR A 906 15.12 2.70 -6.35
C TYR A 906 15.65 2.61 -4.91
N GLY A 907 15.39 3.59 -4.04
CA GLY A 907 16.00 3.63 -2.70
C GLY A 907 17.53 3.71 -2.73
N LEU A 908 18.12 4.18 -3.83
CA LEU A 908 19.56 4.35 -3.96
C LEU A 908 19.95 5.68 -3.30
N LYS A 909 20.57 5.63 -2.11
CA LYS A 909 21.46 6.72 -1.66
C LYS A 909 22.66 6.77 -2.60
N MET A 910 22.54 7.46 -3.73
CA MET A 910 23.69 7.75 -4.57
C MET A 910 24.59 8.76 -3.85
N GLY A 911 25.61 8.23 -3.17
CA GLY A 911 26.75 9.02 -2.73
C GLY A 911 27.57 9.49 -3.92
N LEU A 912 27.11 10.51 -4.65
CA LEU A 912 27.96 11.24 -5.57
C LEU A 912 29.00 12.01 -4.73
N ASN A 913 30.22 11.48 -4.67
CA ASN A 913 31.33 12.23 -4.11
C ASN A 913 31.60 13.50 -4.94
N TRP A 914 32.16 14.52 -4.30
CA TRP A 914 32.39 15.86 -4.86
C TRP A 914 33.17 15.86 -6.19
N ARG A 915 34.00 14.84 -6.45
CA ARG A 915 34.74 14.66 -7.72
C ARG A 915 33.83 14.33 -8.91
N GLY A 916 32.70 13.64 -8.68
CA GLY A 916 31.69 13.34 -9.70
C GLY A 916 30.93 14.59 -10.14
N ILE A 917 30.55 15.43 -9.17
CA ILE A 917 29.87 16.72 -9.40
C ILE A 917 30.81 17.69 -10.14
N GLU A 918 32.10 17.74 -9.76
CA GLU A 918 33.11 18.57 -10.44
C GLU A 918 33.32 18.20 -11.91
N ARG A 919 33.31 16.90 -12.24
CA ARG A 919 33.52 16.42 -13.61
C ARG A 919 32.30 16.68 -14.50
N LEU A 920 31.11 16.50 -13.94
CA LEU A 920 29.84 16.79 -14.60
C LEU A 920 29.72 18.29 -14.91
N HIS A 921 30.06 19.15 -13.96
CA HIS A 921 30.02 20.60 -14.13
C HIS A 921 31.08 21.12 -15.13
N ARG A 922 32.29 20.52 -15.16
CA ARG A 922 33.35 20.88 -16.11
C ARG A 922 32.97 20.53 -17.55
N THR A 923 32.25 19.43 -17.75
CA THR A 923 31.73 18.98 -19.05
C THR A 923 30.56 19.84 -19.55
N LEU A 924 29.67 20.26 -18.65
CA LEU A 924 28.53 21.14 -18.98
C LEU A 924 28.98 22.56 -19.36
N LYS A 925 30.03 23.08 -18.70
CA LYS A 925 30.60 24.41 -18.98
C LYS A 925 31.25 24.52 -20.37
N VAL A 926 31.84 23.44 -20.88
CA VAL A 926 32.41 23.39 -22.24
C VAL A 926 31.31 23.35 -23.31
N LYS A 927 30.13 22.79 -22.99
CA LYS A 927 29.01 22.67 -23.92
C LYS A 927 28.05 23.87 -23.96
N LEU A 928 27.98 24.71 -22.90
CA LEU A 928 26.88 25.69 -22.74
C LEU A 928 27.26 27.18 -22.70
N GLY A 929 28.53 27.57 -22.94
CA GLY A 929 28.82 28.96 -23.36
C GLY A 929 28.78 30.12 -22.33
N GLY A 930 28.77 29.88 -21.00
CA GLY A 930 28.95 30.91 -19.95
C GLY A 930 27.68 31.74 -19.64
N ARG A 931 27.52 32.48 -18.52
CA ARG A 931 28.25 32.77 -17.26
C ARG A 931 27.18 32.75 -16.15
N ASP A 932 27.51 32.23 -14.97
CA ASP A 932 26.67 32.33 -13.76
C ASP A 932 27.53 32.78 -12.58
N GLU A 933 27.01 33.66 -11.75
CA GLU A 933 27.70 34.43 -10.70
C GLU A 933 28.14 33.55 -9.50
N THR A 934 27.63 32.31 -9.42
CA THR A 934 28.16 31.22 -8.56
C THR A 934 29.64 30.94 -8.81
N ARG A 935 30.13 31.31 -10.00
CA ARG A 935 31.50 31.12 -10.47
C ARG A 935 32.54 31.94 -9.69
N ASP A 936 32.20 33.11 -9.14
CA ASP A 936 33.19 33.91 -8.41
C ASP A 936 33.39 33.36 -6.99
N TRP A 937 32.31 32.89 -6.35
CA TRP A 937 32.36 32.17 -5.08
C TRP A 937 33.12 30.82 -5.20
N LEU A 938 32.82 30.01 -6.23
CA LEU A 938 33.51 28.72 -6.47
C LEU A 938 34.96 28.87 -6.98
N ASN A 939 35.31 29.95 -7.70
CA ASN A 939 36.69 30.18 -8.15
C ASN A 939 37.60 30.70 -7.03
N ILE A 940 37.08 31.54 -6.11
CA ILE A 940 37.81 31.94 -4.91
C ILE A 940 38.12 30.70 -4.06
N ARG A 941 37.16 29.78 -3.93
CA ARG A 941 37.34 28.48 -3.24
C ARG A 941 38.35 27.56 -3.95
N ARG A 942 38.35 27.50 -5.29
CA ARG A 942 39.33 26.73 -6.08
C ARG A 942 40.76 27.21 -5.94
N LEU A 943 40.98 28.51 -5.75
CA LEU A 943 42.32 29.05 -5.52
C LEU A 943 42.82 28.71 -4.11
N GLN A 944 41.93 28.64 -3.11
CA GLN A 944 42.28 28.25 -1.73
C GLN A 944 42.54 26.73 -1.61
N ASP A 945 41.68 25.86 -2.17
CA ASP A 945 41.84 24.40 -2.09
C ASP A 945 43.03 23.85 -2.90
N ALA A 946 43.37 24.48 -4.03
CA ALA A 946 44.56 24.13 -4.81
C ALA A 946 45.86 24.52 -4.10
N MET A 947 45.81 25.53 -3.22
CA MET A 947 46.94 25.92 -2.37
C MET A 947 47.13 24.96 -1.18
N VAL A 948 46.06 24.38 -0.64
CA VAL A 948 46.14 23.40 0.47
C VAL A 948 46.54 21.99 0.00
N LYS A 949 46.14 21.56 -1.20
CA LYS A 949 46.48 20.21 -1.70
C LYS A 949 47.95 20.00 -2.10
N ASN A 950 48.74 21.06 -2.25
CA ASN A 950 50.18 20.94 -2.54
C ASN A 950 51.08 21.00 -1.29
N SER A 951 50.54 21.11 -0.07
CA SER A 951 51.33 21.20 1.16
C SER A 951 51.35 19.96 2.07
N GLY A 952 50.58 18.90 1.77
CA GLY A 952 50.58 17.65 2.55
C GLY A 952 49.86 17.76 3.91
N GLY A 953 48.82 16.93 4.10
CA GLY A 953 48.05 16.84 5.35
C GLY A 953 46.98 17.92 5.53
N ARG A 954 45.96 17.63 6.36
CA ARG A 954 45.03 18.65 6.90
C ARG A 954 45.85 19.78 7.51
N PRO A 955 45.44 21.05 7.41
CA PRO A 955 46.05 22.12 8.20
C PRO A 955 45.98 21.69 9.68
N SER A 956 47.11 21.52 10.35
CA SER A 956 47.09 21.31 11.80
C SER A 956 46.85 22.66 12.46
N ILE A 957 45.75 22.80 13.19
CA ILE A 957 45.56 23.91 14.10
C ILE A 957 46.47 23.63 15.31
N PRO A 958 47.37 24.55 15.70
CA PRO A 958 48.23 24.32 16.85
C PRO A 958 47.37 24.04 18.10
N PRO A 959 47.78 23.10 18.97
CA PRO A 959 47.02 22.75 20.16
C PRO A 959 46.75 24.01 20.98
N PRO A 960 45.53 24.18 21.52
CA PRO A 960 45.18 25.38 22.26
C PRO A 960 46.11 25.58 23.45
N SER A 961 46.34 26.83 23.83
CA SER A 961 47.11 27.14 25.03
C SER A 961 46.44 26.45 26.23
N PRO A 962 47.23 25.83 27.15
CA PRO A 962 46.67 25.21 28.34
C PRO A 962 45.81 26.23 29.09
N VAL A 963 44.59 25.82 29.45
CA VAL A 963 43.63 26.66 30.18
C VAL A 963 44.33 27.21 31.42
N SER A 964 44.47 28.54 31.51
CA SER A 964 45.01 29.16 32.72
C SER A 964 44.08 28.79 33.87
N ARG A 965 44.63 28.58 35.08
CA ARG A 965 43.84 28.26 36.29
C ARG A 965 43.01 29.46 36.79
N GLU A 966 42.46 30.27 35.89
CA GLU A 966 41.50 31.30 36.26
C GLU A 966 40.16 30.65 36.59
N THR A 967 39.55 31.11 37.67
CA THR A 967 38.53 30.39 38.45
C THR A 967 37.15 30.30 37.80
N CYS A 968 36.99 30.79 36.57
CA CYS A 968 35.73 30.79 35.84
C CYS A 968 35.93 30.76 34.31
N HIS A 969 35.30 29.84 33.58
CA HIS A 969 35.59 29.60 32.14
C HIS A 969 34.41 29.14 31.26
N LEU A 970 33.19 29.00 31.81
CA LEU A 970 31.99 28.56 31.08
C LEU A 970 30.86 29.61 31.18
N THR A 971 30.24 29.97 30.05
CA THR A 971 28.96 30.70 30.02
C THR A 971 27.86 29.78 29.51
N VAL A 972 26.66 29.87 30.10
CA VAL A 972 25.45 29.29 29.50
C VAL A 972 24.71 30.39 28.75
N ALA A 973 24.43 30.18 27.46
CA ALA A 973 23.60 31.10 26.70
C ALA A 973 22.33 30.41 26.23
N LEU A 974 21.20 31.08 26.41
CA LEU A 974 19.88 30.60 25.99
C LEU A 974 19.23 31.54 24.99
N THR A 975 18.52 30.99 24.02
CA THR A 975 17.56 31.74 23.21
C THR A 975 16.14 31.41 23.61
N THR A 976 15.29 32.43 23.74
CA THR A 976 13.87 32.25 24.05
C THR A 976 12.97 33.12 23.18
N CYS A 977 11.73 32.65 22.96
CA CYS A 977 10.75 33.35 22.14
C CYS A 977 9.33 32.94 22.54
N LYS A 978 8.54 33.86 23.13
CA LYS A 978 7.09 33.72 23.36
C LYS A 978 6.66 32.38 24.01
N ARG A 979 7.53 31.75 24.81
CA ARG A 979 7.35 30.40 25.39
C ARG A 979 7.82 30.36 26.86
N LEU A 980 7.31 31.26 27.70
CA LEU A 980 7.73 31.42 29.09
C LEU A 980 7.71 30.11 29.91
N ASP A 981 6.72 29.24 29.69
CA ASP A 981 6.60 27.99 30.43
C ASP A 981 7.68 26.95 30.05
N LEU A 982 8.03 26.86 28.76
CA LEU A 982 9.13 25.99 28.34
C LEU A 982 10.46 26.54 28.85
N PHE A 983 10.65 27.87 28.77
CA PHE A 983 11.82 28.54 29.33
C PHE A 983 12.03 28.19 30.81
N LYS A 984 10.98 28.27 31.64
CA LYS A 984 11.05 27.89 33.06
C LYS A 984 11.47 26.43 33.25
N ARG A 985 10.85 25.50 32.52
CA ARG A 985 11.16 24.05 32.60
C ARG A 985 12.61 23.76 32.22
N THR A 986 13.10 24.40 31.16
CA THR A 986 14.51 24.32 30.75
C THR A 986 15.43 24.83 31.86
N ILE A 987 15.18 26.02 32.41
CA ILE A 987 16.01 26.58 33.48
C ILE A 987 16.00 25.71 34.76
N GLU A 988 14.85 25.18 35.14
CA GLU A 988 14.68 24.35 36.33
C GLU A 988 15.33 22.97 36.18
N SER A 989 15.09 22.29 35.05
CA SER A 989 15.64 20.94 34.81
C SER A 989 17.17 20.92 34.74
N TRP A 990 17.79 21.97 34.23
CA TRP A 990 19.24 22.12 34.19
C TRP A 990 19.85 22.65 35.50
N GLY A 991 19.04 22.90 36.53
CA GLY A 991 19.49 23.40 37.84
C GLY A 991 20.05 24.83 37.82
N LEU A 992 19.80 25.58 36.75
CA LEU A 992 20.41 26.90 36.51
C LEU A 992 19.90 27.96 37.49
N ALA A 993 18.64 27.85 37.95
CA ALA A 993 18.05 28.77 38.93
C ALA A 993 18.68 28.68 40.33
N ALA A 994 19.24 27.51 40.70
CA ALA A 994 19.81 27.26 42.02
C ALA A 994 21.29 27.68 42.14
N GLY A 995 21.87 28.27 41.08
CA GLY A 995 23.28 28.67 41.03
C GLY A 995 24.28 27.50 41.06
N GLY A 996 23.81 26.27 40.78
CA GLY A 996 24.56 25.05 41.04
C GLY A 996 24.81 24.20 39.81
N LEU A 997 25.92 24.42 39.12
CA LEU A 997 26.61 23.36 38.36
C LEU A 997 27.70 22.74 39.24
N GLY A 998 27.31 22.23 40.42
CA GLY A 998 28.23 21.62 41.38
C GLY A 998 29.04 20.49 40.74
N GLY A 999 30.36 20.45 41.01
CA GLY A 999 31.29 19.45 40.44
C GLY A 999 32.24 19.98 39.37
N LEU A 1000 31.97 21.14 38.75
CA LEU A 1000 32.91 21.78 37.81
C LEU A 1000 34.07 22.44 38.55
N SER A 1001 35.26 21.85 38.45
CA SER A 1001 36.52 22.43 38.95
C SER A 1001 36.99 23.60 38.07
N GLY A 1002 36.22 24.69 38.07
CA GLY A 1002 36.50 25.89 37.28
C GLY A 1002 35.31 26.83 36.99
N GLY A 1003 34.12 26.62 37.55
CA GLY A 1003 33.04 27.63 37.68
C GLY A 1003 32.26 28.06 36.41
N LEU A 1004 30.94 28.18 36.57
CA LEU A 1004 29.99 28.89 35.68
C LEU A 1004 30.12 30.40 35.91
N CYS A 1005 30.29 31.19 34.85
CA CYS A 1005 30.57 32.62 34.96
C CYS A 1005 29.33 33.49 34.93
N GLU A 1006 28.47 33.22 33.95
CA GLU A 1006 27.22 33.92 33.80
C GLU A 1006 26.25 33.07 32.99
N ILE A 1007 24.97 33.41 33.13
CA ILE A 1007 23.90 32.89 32.30
C ILE A 1007 23.35 34.07 31.50
N ILE A 1008 23.38 33.96 30.18
CA ILE A 1008 22.90 34.97 29.26
C ILE A 1008 21.63 34.44 28.58
N VAL A 1009 20.59 35.26 28.54
CA VAL A 1009 19.35 34.93 27.83
C VAL A 1009 19.12 35.97 26.73
N VAL A 1010 19.18 35.53 25.48
CA VAL A 1010 18.84 36.34 24.31
C VAL A 1010 17.38 36.10 23.96
N ASP A 1011 16.56 37.11 24.19
CA ASP A 1011 15.14 37.05 23.88
C ASP A 1011 14.88 37.56 22.46
N ASP A 1012 14.25 36.71 21.66
CA ASP A 1012 13.98 37.01 20.26
C ASP A 1012 12.70 37.86 20.09
N SER A 1013 11.62 37.51 20.82
CA SER A 1013 10.33 38.22 20.67
C SER A 1013 9.30 38.00 21.80
N SER A 1014 9.72 37.67 23.02
CA SER A 1014 8.76 37.49 24.13
C SER A 1014 8.02 38.77 24.50
N SER A 1015 6.83 38.63 25.09
CA SER A 1015 6.01 39.78 25.49
C SER A 1015 6.64 40.57 26.63
N ASP A 1016 6.32 41.87 26.78
CA ASP A 1016 6.84 42.69 27.89
C ASP A 1016 6.46 42.12 29.27
N ALA A 1017 5.32 41.45 29.36
CA ALA A 1017 4.88 40.74 30.56
C ALA A 1017 5.81 39.55 30.87
N ASP A 1018 6.13 38.74 29.86
CA ASP A 1018 7.05 37.61 30.01
C ASP A 1018 8.48 38.09 30.33
N ARG A 1019 8.95 39.15 29.67
CA ARG A 1019 10.26 39.76 29.96
C ARG A 1019 10.36 40.22 31.41
N THR A 1020 9.33 40.89 31.91
CA THR A 1020 9.25 41.33 33.31
C THR A 1020 9.25 40.15 34.27
N GLU A 1021 8.50 39.10 33.95
CA GLU A 1021 8.41 37.90 34.79
C GLU A 1021 9.72 37.11 34.79
N MET A 1022 10.40 36.96 33.65
CA MET A 1022 11.72 36.34 33.56
C MET A 1022 12.76 37.07 34.41
N GLN A 1023 12.80 38.41 34.36
CA GLN A 1023 13.69 39.22 35.20
C GLN A 1023 13.39 39.06 36.68
N ARG A 1024 12.11 38.95 37.04
CA ARG A 1024 11.67 38.76 38.43
C ARG A 1024 12.09 37.39 38.97
N LEU A 1025 11.94 36.34 38.17
CA LEU A 1025 12.24 34.96 38.57
C LEU A 1025 13.73 34.66 38.59
N TYR A 1026 14.49 35.20 37.65
CA TYR A 1026 15.92 34.93 37.49
C TYR A 1026 16.74 36.23 37.50
N PRO A 1027 16.75 36.98 38.62
CA PRO A 1027 17.37 38.32 38.68
C PRO A 1027 18.90 38.30 38.52
N ASN A 1028 19.52 37.12 38.66
CA ASN A 1028 20.95 36.93 38.48
C ASN A 1028 21.34 36.60 37.02
N PHE A 1029 20.37 36.47 36.12
CA PHE A 1029 20.64 36.21 34.70
C PHE A 1029 20.79 37.53 33.95
N ARG A 1030 21.68 37.53 32.97
CA ARG A 1030 21.86 38.67 32.09
C ARG A 1030 20.94 38.52 30.88
N PHE A 1031 19.87 39.30 30.84
CA PHE A 1031 18.96 39.32 29.71
C PHE A 1031 19.39 40.33 28.64
N VAL A 1032 19.36 39.90 27.38
CA VAL A 1032 19.63 40.73 26.20
C VAL A 1032 18.32 40.83 25.41
N TRP A 1033 17.68 42.00 25.48
CA TRP A 1033 16.41 42.27 24.82
C TRP A 1033 16.62 42.88 23.45
N LYS A 1034 16.13 42.19 22.40
CA LYS A 1034 16.08 42.76 21.05
C LYS A 1034 15.01 43.85 20.97
N LYS A 1035 15.32 44.94 20.27
CA LYS A 1035 14.52 46.19 20.28
C LYS A 1035 13.65 46.38 19.03
N GLY A 1036 14.03 45.81 17.89
CA GLY A 1036 13.32 45.95 16.60
C GLY A 1036 12.96 44.62 15.93
N GLU A 1037 12.19 44.69 14.84
CA GLU A 1037 11.84 43.51 14.01
C GLU A 1037 13.02 43.03 13.17
N GLU A 1038 13.86 43.96 12.75
CA GLU A 1038 15.10 43.75 12.00
C GLU A 1038 16.14 42.91 12.76
N ASP A 1039 16.05 42.87 14.09
CA ASP A 1039 16.95 42.10 14.95
C ASP A 1039 16.48 40.65 15.15
N ARG A 1040 15.23 40.32 14.78
CA ARG A 1040 14.60 39.01 15.03
C ARG A 1040 15.17 37.92 14.14
N GLY A 1041 15.04 36.68 14.59
CA GLY A 1041 15.43 35.50 13.84
C GLY A 1041 16.66 34.79 14.43
N HIS A 1042 16.69 33.48 14.22
CA HIS A 1042 17.59 32.57 14.92
C HIS A 1042 19.08 32.85 14.65
N ALA A 1043 19.47 33.08 13.38
CA ALA A 1043 20.84 33.46 13.01
C ALA A 1043 21.32 34.73 13.73
N ARG A 1044 20.44 35.74 13.83
CA ARG A 1044 20.75 37.01 14.51
C ARG A 1044 20.90 36.82 16.01
N SER A 1045 20.09 35.94 16.62
CA SER A 1045 20.26 35.54 18.02
C SER A 1045 21.61 34.88 18.27
N MET A 1046 22.04 33.97 17.39
CA MET A 1046 23.33 33.29 17.52
C MET A 1046 24.52 34.24 17.34
N ASN A 1047 24.43 35.21 16.43
CA ASN A 1047 25.44 36.27 16.30
C ASN A 1047 25.52 37.16 17.56
N LEU A 1048 24.38 37.48 18.17
CA LEU A 1048 24.38 38.21 19.44
C LEU A 1048 25.02 37.40 20.56
N ILE A 1049 24.70 36.10 20.68
CA ILE A 1049 25.34 35.20 21.65
C ILE A 1049 26.86 35.20 21.45
N LYS A 1050 27.30 35.06 20.20
CA LYS A 1050 28.72 35.17 19.87
C LYS A 1050 29.31 36.48 20.39
N ASP A 1051 28.67 37.61 20.19
CA ASP A 1051 29.27 38.90 20.54
C ASP A 1051 29.29 39.15 22.05
N VAL A 1052 28.30 38.65 22.79
CA VAL A 1052 28.16 38.91 24.23
C VAL A 1052 28.89 37.90 25.12
N VAL A 1053 29.11 36.66 24.65
CA VAL A 1053 29.82 35.63 25.42
C VAL A 1053 31.32 35.82 25.31
N GLN A 1054 32.01 36.04 26.43
CA GLN A 1054 33.46 36.30 26.43
C GLN A 1054 34.28 35.15 27.04
N THR A 1055 33.62 34.15 27.62
CA THR A 1055 34.26 32.95 28.16
C THR A 1055 34.76 32.03 27.04
N ARG A 1056 35.72 31.16 27.38
CA ARG A 1056 36.24 30.18 26.43
C ARG A 1056 35.20 29.13 26.07
N TYR A 1057 34.48 28.61 27.06
CA TYR A 1057 33.49 27.56 26.83
C TYR A 1057 32.08 28.12 26.84
N LEU A 1058 31.27 27.68 25.90
CA LEU A 1058 29.84 28.02 25.80
C LEU A 1058 29.00 26.74 25.87
N LEU A 1059 28.07 26.70 26.81
CA LEU A 1059 26.92 25.80 26.72
C LEU A 1059 25.76 26.57 26.10
N TYR A 1060 25.37 26.19 24.88
CA TYR A 1060 24.21 26.76 24.20
C TYR A 1060 22.97 25.89 24.42
N LEU A 1061 21.82 26.53 24.71
CA LEU A 1061 20.52 25.87 24.88
C LEU A 1061 19.40 26.69 24.21
N GLU A 1062 18.41 26.02 23.64
CA GLU A 1062 17.09 26.63 23.36
C GLU A 1062 16.16 26.47 24.57
N ASP A 1063 15.09 27.26 24.64
CA ASP A 1063 14.14 27.27 25.75
C ASP A 1063 13.22 26.04 25.82
N ASP A 1064 13.40 25.04 24.96
CA ASP A 1064 12.62 23.80 24.87
C ASP A 1064 13.43 22.51 25.12
N TRP A 1065 14.59 22.61 25.79
CA TRP A 1065 15.42 21.46 26.16
C TRP A 1065 15.40 21.16 27.66
N GLU A 1066 14.93 19.97 28.04
CA GLU A 1066 14.90 19.50 29.42
C GLU A 1066 15.95 18.45 29.71
N TYR A 1067 16.75 18.67 30.76
CA TYR A 1067 17.67 17.67 31.27
C TYR A 1067 16.91 16.64 32.12
N ILE A 1068 16.94 15.36 31.74
CA ILE A 1068 16.25 14.27 32.45
C ILE A 1068 17.20 13.19 32.98
N GLY A 1069 18.52 13.43 32.93
CA GLY A 1069 19.52 12.50 33.45
C GLY A 1069 19.61 12.49 34.97
N GLU A 1070 19.94 11.34 35.56
CA GLU A 1070 20.17 11.22 37.02
C GLU A 1070 21.55 11.77 37.46
N ARG A 1071 22.49 11.93 36.53
CA ARG A 1071 23.84 12.45 36.82
C ARG A 1071 23.79 13.97 37.08
N PRO A 1072 24.60 14.51 38.00
CA PRO A 1072 24.72 15.95 38.16
C PRO A 1072 25.22 16.62 36.87
N VAL A 1073 24.50 17.62 36.36
CA VAL A 1073 24.83 18.36 35.12
C VAL A 1073 26.27 18.88 35.14
N GLY A 1074 26.77 19.33 36.30
CA GLY A 1074 28.13 19.83 36.44
C GLY A 1074 29.22 18.80 36.16
N GLU A 1075 29.02 17.53 36.52
CA GLU A 1075 30.00 16.46 36.24
C GLU A 1075 30.07 16.15 34.74
N VAL A 1076 28.92 16.10 34.09
CA VAL A 1076 28.79 15.85 32.65
C VAL A 1076 29.47 16.95 31.83
N LEU A 1077 29.25 18.21 32.23
CA LEU A 1077 29.91 19.35 31.58
C LEU A 1077 31.42 19.36 31.81
N ALA A 1078 31.89 18.90 32.98
CA ALA A 1078 33.33 18.74 33.23
C ALA A 1078 33.96 17.66 32.33
N GLU A 1079 33.26 16.55 32.08
CA GLU A 1079 33.68 15.52 31.13
C GLU A 1079 33.69 16.04 29.69
N ALA A 1080 32.67 16.81 29.27
CA ALA A 1080 32.63 17.44 27.96
C ALA A 1080 33.81 18.41 27.75
N ILE A 1081 34.14 19.22 28.76
CA ILE A 1081 35.33 20.10 28.71
C ILE A 1081 36.62 19.28 28.68
N GLU A 1082 36.70 18.16 29.43
CA GLU A 1082 37.86 17.27 29.37
C GLU A 1082 38.08 16.71 27.96
N VAL A 1083 37.01 16.38 27.23
CA VAL A 1083 37.10 15.94 25.82
C VAL A 1083 37.57 17.07 24.91
N LEU A 1084 37.10 18.31 25.10
CA LEU A 1084 37.57 19.48 24.34
C LEU A 1084 39.06 19.79 24.57
N VAL A 1085 39.58 19.49 25.77
CA VAL A 1085 40.97 19.75 26.16
C VAL A 1085 41.90 18.58 25.82
N GLY A 1086 41.48 17.35 26.07
CA GLY A 1086 42.32 16.15 26.11
C GLY A 1086 41.97 15.06 25.08
N GLY A 1087 41.10 15.36 24.10
CA GLY A 1087 40.84 14.45 22.99
C GLY A 1087 42.01 14.35 22.00
N GLU A 1088 42.14 13.21 21.32
CA GLU A 1088 43.21 12.93 20.34
C GLU A 1088 43.08 13.75 19.03
N GLY A 1089 41.99 14.52 18.86
CA GLY A 1089 41.66 15.30 17.66
C GLY A 1089 41.28 16.77 17.93
N GLU A 1090 41.05 17.55 16.87
CA GLU A 1090 40.69 18.97 16.93
C GLU A 1090 39.21 19.21 17.28
N VAL A 1091 38.73 18.64 18.40
CA VAL A 1091 37.32 18.74 18.81
C VAL A 1091 36.97 20.18 19.23
N ALA A 1092 35.99 20.79 18.55
CA ALA A 1092 35.53 22.15 18.78
C ALA A 1092 34.16 22.22 19.50
N GLN A 1093 33.36 21.17 19.44
CA GLN A 1093 32.15 21.03 20.26
C GLN A 1093 31.92 19.58 20.68
N VAL A 1094 31.44 19.42 21.92
CA VAL A 1094 31.06 18.14 22.51
C VAL A 1094 29.57 18.19 22.85
N LEU A 1095 28.78 17.37 22.15
CA LEU A 1095 27.36 17.19 22.42
C LEU A 1095 27.16 16.27 23.63
N LEU A 1096 26.17 16.56 24.45
CA LEU A 1096 25.91 15.77 25.65
C LEU A 1096 25.21 14.42 25.34
N ASN A 1097 24.54 14.31 24.19
CA ASN A 1097 23.86 13.10 23.72
C ASN A 1097 24.06 12.83 22.20
N ASP A 1098 23.83 11.59 21.77
CA ASP A 1098 24.01 11.07 20.40
C ASP A 1098 22.83 11.39 19.45
N GLN A 1099 22.45 12.66 19.30
CA GLN A 1099 21.37 13.15 18.39
C GLN A 1099 19.96 12.53 18.56
N SER A 1100 19.82 11.53 19.41
CA SER A 1100 18.63 10.70 19.60
C SER A 1100 17.52 11.41 20.40
N SER A 1101 17.82 12.60 20.93
CA SER A 1101 16.93 13.37 21.78
C SER A 1101 15.70 13.97 21.10
N ARG A 1102 15.72 14.17 19.76
CA ARG A 1102 14.54 14.64 19.00
C ARG A 1102 13.49 13.55 18.75
N ASP A 1103 13.89 12.29 18.82
CA ASP A 1103 12.99 11.14 18.65
C ASP A 1103 12.51 10.59 20.00
N CYS A 1104 13.12 11.00 21.13
CA CYS A 1104 12.52 10.86 22.45
C CYS A 1104 11.18 11.62 22.62
N ALA A 1105 10.86 12.54 21.71
CA ALA A 1105 9.54 13.19 21.65
C ALA A 1105 8.45 12.28 21.06
N GLU A 1106 8.84 11.31 20.20
CA GLU A 1106 7.93 10.37 19.53
C GLU A 1106 7.88 8.98 20.18
N GLY A 1107 8.90 8.62 20.98
CA GLY A 1107 9.02 7.34 21.69
C GLY A 1107 8.51 7.34 23.14
N SER A 1108 8.50 6.17 23.79
CA SER A 1108 8.09 6.08 25.19
C SER A 1108 9.16 6.70 26.10
N VAL A 1109 8.75 7.62 26.99
CA VAL A 1109 9.61 8.27 28.01
C VAL A 1109 10.49 7.26 28.76
N LYS A 1110 9.96 6.03 28.92
CA LYS A 1110 10.58 4.91 29.61
C LYS A 1110 11.85 4.37 28.92
N GLU A 1111 11.88 4.31 27.58
CA GLU A 1111 13.06 3.84 26.83
C GLU A 1111 14.21 4.85 26.84
N CYS A 1112 13.87 6.14 26.89
CA CYS A 1112 14.85 7.21 27.09
C CYS A 1112 15.36 7.22 28.55
N GLU A 1113 14.50 7.05 29.56
CA GLU A 1113 14.90 6.93 30.98
C GLU A 1113 15.78 5.69 31.25
N GLU A 1114 15.52 4.56 30.59
CA GLU A 1114 16.26 3.30 30.75
C GLU A 1114 17.59 3.24 29.95
N GLY A 1115 17.89 4.25 29.12
CA GLY A 1115 19.13 4.34 28.34
C GLY A 1115 19.31 3.25 27.28
N THR A 1116 18.20 2.64 26.84
CA THR A 1116 18.18 1.54 25.84
C THR A 1116 18.19 2.05 24.40
N TRP A 1117 17.90 3.34 24.19
CA TRP A 1117 18.05 4.04 22.92
C TRP A 1117 19.53 4.43 22.68
N LYS A 1118 20.35 3.51 22.17
CA LYS A 1118 21.76 3.76 21.81
C LYS A 1118 22.00 3.46 20.34
N ARG A 1119 21.94 4.47 19.47
CA ARG A 1119 22.45 4.35 18.09
C ARG A 1119 23.89 4.87 18.07
N GLN A 1120 24.85 3.97 18.33
CA GLN A 1120 26.27 4.35 18.37
C GLN A 1120 26.79 4.67 16.97
N ALA A 1121 26.79 5.95 16.61
CA ALA A 1121 27.59 6.48 15.51
C ALA A 1121 28.82 7.19 16.08
N GLY A 1122 29.96 7.08 15.41
CA GLY A 1122 31.22 7.73 15.76
C GLY A 1122 32.32 6.74 16.12
N TRP A 1123 33.57 7.20 16.15
CA TRP A 1123 34.72 6.40 16.56
C TRP A 1123 34.92 6.53 18.05
N LYS A 1124 34.95 5.40 18.78
CA LYS A 1124 35.25 5.41 20.21
C LYS A 1124 36.67 5.90 20.44
N ARG A 1125 36.78 6.88 21.34
CA ARG A 1125 38.02 7.49 21.81
C ARG A 1125 37.97 7.60 23.33
N LYS A 1126 39.12 7.87 23.92
CA LYS A 1126 39.26 8.04 25.36
C LYS A 1126 40.29 9.14 25.63
N THR A 1127 39.98 10.08 26.51
CA THR A 1127 40.95 11.09 26.95
C THR A 1127 41.99 10.45 27.87
N ASP A 1128 43.12 11.14 28.11
CA ASP A 1128 44.15 10.70 29.05
C ASP A 1128 43.63 10.45 30.47
N LYS A 1129 42.56 11.14 30.87
CA LYS A 1129 41.88 10.94 32.17
C LYS A 1129 40.82 9.86 32.16
N GLY A 1130 40.66 9.15 31.04
CA GLY A 1130 39.76 8.02 30.92
C GLY A 1130 38.32 8.37 30.57
N VAL A 1131 38.03 9.60 30.11
CA VAL A 1131 36.68 9.97 29.65
C VAL A 1131 36.47 9.40 28.25
N GLU A 1132 35.47 8.54 28.11
CA GLU A 1132 35.12 7.93 26.82
C GLU A 1132 34.20 8.84 26.02
N TYR A 1133 34.50 9.00 24.73
CA TYR A 1133 33.70 9.80 23.82
C TYR A 1133 33.67 9.17 22.43
N LEU A 1134 32.70 9.57 21.63
CA LEU A 1134 32.54 9.17 20.24
C LEU A 1134 32.90 10.36 19.35
N GLU A 1135 33.99 10.24 18.62
CA GLU A 1135 34.53 11.24 17.69
C GLU A 1135 33.94 11.04 16.30
N HIS A 1136 33.50 12.12 15.67
CA HIS A 1136 32.91 12.06 14.34
C HIS A 1136 33.83 12.63 13.27
N GLU A 1137 34.11 11.82 12.25
CA GLU A 1137 34.80 12.27 11.04
C GLU A 1137 33.78 12.46 9.90
N PHE A 1138 33.82 13.61 9.25
CA PHE A 1138 32.99 13.90 8.08
C PHE A 1138 33.31 12.92 6.94
N GLY A 1139 32.27 12.25 6.42
CA GLY A 1139 32.37 11.43 5.21
C GLY A 1139 32.71 9.95 5.40
N VAL A 1140 32.60 9.42 6.63
CA VAL A 1140 32.70 7.97 6.87
C VAL A 1140 31.40 7.29 6.40
N LEU A 1141 31.50 6.46 5.37
CA LEU A 1141 30.39 5.67 4.80
C LEU A 1141 30.30 4.28 5.47
N ASP A 1142 30.27 4.21 6.80
CA ASP A 1142 29.93 2.95 7.50
C ASP A 1142 28.40 2.88 7.65
N PRO A 1143 27.72 1.87 7.08
CA PRO A 1143 26.26 1.74 7.16
C PRO A 1143 25.73 1.48 8.58
N ARG A 1144 26.60 1.25 9.58
CA ARG A 1144 26.23 1.19 11.02
C ARG A 1144 26.21 2.58 11.68
N HIS A 1145 26.67 3.62 11.00
CA HIS A 1145 26.66 5.00 11.46
C HIS A 1145 25.43 5.73 10.89
N GLU A 1146 24.26 5.49 11.48
CA GLU A 1146 23.04 6.23 11.15
C GLU A 1146 23.08 7.61 11.82
N PHE A 1147 23.33 8.66 11.03
CA PHE A 1147 23.28 10.04 11.49
C PHE A 1147 22.12 10.76 10.78
N SER A 1148 21.28 11.45 11.54
CA SER A 1148 20.13 12.20 11.00
C SER A 1148 20.38 13.71 10.85
N TYR A 1149 21.42 14.28 11.49
CA TYR A 1149 21.81 15.68 11.28
C TYR A 1149 23.30 15.85 10.93
N TRP A 1150 23.52 16.47 9.77
CA TRP A 1150 24.76 16.59 8.99
C TRP A 1150 26.06 16.86 9.77
N PRO A 1151 27.19 16.28 9.34
CA PRO A 1151 28.43 16.22 10.12
C PRO A 1151 29.11 17.58 10.26
N GLY A 1152 29.47 17.92 11.49
CA GLY A 1152 30.12 19.17 11.87
C GLY A 1152 29.43 19.73 13.09
N PHE A 1153 28.73 20.84 12.97
CA PHE A 1153 28.18 21.60 14.08
C PHE A 1153 26.69 21.35 14.31
N SER A 1154 26.28 21.32 15.58
CA SER A 1154 24.87 21.23 15.97
C SER A 1154 24.48 22.31 16.98
N LEU A 1155 23.25 22.80 16.87
CA LEU A 1155 22.62 23.67 17.87
C LEU A 1155 21.96 22.89 19.02
N ASN A 1156 22.09 21.56 19.03
CA ASN A 1156 21.65 20.75 20.16
C ASN A 1156 22.52 21.02 21.42
N PRO A 1157 22.02 20.68 22.62
CA PRO A 1157 22.75 20.88 23.87
C PRO A 1157 24.16 20.27 23.86
N GLY A 1158 25.16 21.14 23.98
CA GLY A 1158 26.57 20.78 23.93
C GLY A 1158 27.49 21.92 24.34
N VAL A 1159 28.73 21.57 24.69
CA VAL A 1159 29.76 22.52 25.11
C VAL A 1159 30.69 22.84 23.94
N TRP A 1160 30.91 24.12 23.67
CA TRP A 1160 31.65 24.62 22.53
C TRP A 1160 32.94 25.28 23.02
N ASP A 1161 34.05 25.08 22.34
CA ASP A 1161 35.31 25.80 22.59
C ASP A 1161 35.35 27.04 21.67
N LEU A 1162 34.91 28.19 22.20
CA LEU A 1162 34.86 29.45 21.47
C LEU A 1162 36.24 30.00 21.13
N GLU A 1163 37.29 29.63 21.88
CA GLU A 1163 38.65 30.01 21.53
C GLU A 1163 39.07 29.31 20.23
N ARG A 1164 38.73 28.02 20.08
CA ARG A 1164 38.93 27.28 18.82
C ARG A 1164 38.02 27.79 17.70
N MET A 1165 36.75 28.07 18.00
CA MET A 1165 35.82 28.61 17.01
C MET A 1165 36.11 30.06 16.62
N ARG A 1166 36.87 30.84 17.40
CA ARG A 1166 37.31 32.20 17.04
C ARG A 1166 38.75 32.26 16.53
N GLY A 1167 39.51 31.18 16.68
CA GLY A 1167 40.91 31.10 16.28
C GLY A 1167 41.07 30.95 14.77
N GLY A 1168 42.04 31.66 14.18
CA GLY A 1168 42.37 31.56 12.75
C GLY A 1168 41.61 32.53 11.84
N ALA A 1169 41.41 32.17 10.58
CA ALA A 1169 40.69 32.97 9.57
C ALA A 1169 39.17 32.71 9.56
N PHE A 1170 38.69 31.82 10.43
CA PHE A 1170 37.30 31.43 10.51
C PHE A 1170 36.45 32.54 11.14
N ASN A 1171 35.59 33.14 10.33
CA ASN A 1171 34.62 34.11 10.84
C ASN A 1171 33.45 33.36 11.50
N PHE A 1172 33.50 33.15 12.81
CA PHE A 1172 32.36 32.65 13.59
C PHE A 1172 31.18 33.62 13.39
N GLU A 1173 30.29 33.41 12.44
CA GLU A 1173 29.15 34.30 12.14
C GLU A 1173 28.12 33.53 11.32
N PHE A 1174 26.86 33.63 11.72
CA PHE A 1174 25.71 33.05 11.05
C PHE A 1174 25.14 34.07 10.06
N ASP A 1175 24.88 33.64 8.83
CA ASP A 1175 24.28 34.50 7.82
C ASP A 1175 22.74 34.58 8.05
N PRO A 1176 22.17 35.75 8.37
CA PRO A 1176 20.73 35.88 8.58
C PRO A 1176 19.87 35.66 7.34
N GLU A 1177 20.45 35.79 6.14
CA GLU A 1177 19.74 35.58 4.88
C GLU A 1177 19.81 34.13 4.40
N ASP A 1178 20.64 33.31 5.05
CA ASP A 1178 20.80 31.90 4.71
C ASP A 1178 19.71 31.03 5.34
N LYS A 1179 18.77 30.60 4.49
CA LYS A 1179 17.70 29.66 4.85
C LYS A 1179 18.20 28.29 5.34
N ARG A 1180 19.49 27.98 5.17
CA ARG A 1180 20.18 26.76 5.64
C ARG A 1180 21.30 27.08 6.63
N MET A 1181 21.19 28.18 7.38
CA MET A 1181 22.28 28.69 8.23
C MET A 1181 22.99 27.64 9.09
N GLU A 1182 22.27 26.71 9.74
CA GLU A 1182 22.88 25.64 10.55
C GLU A 1182 23.78 24.73 9.70
N GLN A 1183 23.29 24.31 8.54
CA GLN A 1183 24.01 23.43 7.62
C GLN A 1183 25.22 24.15 7.03
N THR A 1184 25.04 25.40 6.57
CA THR A 1184 26.13 26.18 5.98
C THR A 1184 27.20 26.49 7.02
N PHE A 1185 26.81 26.85 8.24
CA PHE A 1185 27.75 27.10 9.33
C PHE A 1185 28.53 25.82 9.71
N SER A 1186 27.83 24.68 9.82
CA SER A 1186 28.45 23.37 10.04
C SER A 1186 29.50 23.02 8.99
N MET A 1187 29.20 23.24 7.72
CA MET A 1187 30.15 23.03 6.64
C MET A 1187 31.37 23.93 6.75
N ARG A 1188 31.19 25.20 7.14
CA ARG A 1188 32.31 26.12 7.32
C ARG A 1188 33.19 25.70 8.50
N CYS A 1189 32.63 25.22 9.62
CA CYS A 1189 33.42 24.65 10.72
C CYS A 1189 34.25 23.44 10.25
N TYR A 1190 33.62 22.56 9.46
CA TYR A 1190 34.32 21.41 8.89
C TYR A 1190 35.45 21.82 7.94
N ASP A 1191 35.23 22.82 7.10
CA ASP A 1191 36.23 23.31 6.13
C ASP A 1191 37.49 23.84 6.82
N GLU A 1192 37.37 24.32 8.05
CA GLU A 1192 38.51 24.74 8.89
C GLU A 1192 39.14 23.58 9.68
N GLY A 1193 38.65 22.34 9.52
CA GLY A 1193 39.20 21.15 10.16
C GLY A 1193 38.61 20.83 11.55
N MET A 1194 37.58 21.56 12.00
CA MET A 1194 36.99 21.36 13.32
C MET A 1194 36.28 20.01 13.42
N LEU A 1195 36.58 19.26 14.49
CA LEU A 1195 35.93 18.00 14.81
C LEU A 1195 34.87 18.18 15.89
N PHE A 1196 33.99 17.20 16.00
CA PHE A 1196 32.90 17.19 16.97
C PHE A 1196 32.77 15.82 17.59
N ALA A 1197 32.37 15.79 18.85
CA ALA A 1197 32.25 14.57 19.63
C ALA A 1197 30.95 14.54 20.41
N HIS A 1198 30.59 13.37 20.93
CA HIS A 1198 29.58 13.26 21.98
C HIS A 1198 30.00 12.26 23.04
N ILE A 1199 29.53 12.49 24.26
CA ILE A 1199 29.83 11.65 25.42
C ILE A 1199 28.76 10.57 25.68
N GLY A 1200 27.60 10.63 25.00
CA GLY A 1200 26.65 9.51 24.85
C GLY A 1200 26.13 8.89 26.17
N GLN A 1201 26.14 9.65 27.26
CA GLN A 1201 25.89 9.17 28.62
C GLN A 1201 24.75 9.91 29.34
N VAL A 1202 24.01 10.77 28.63
CA VAL A 1202 23.00 11.65 29.22
C VAL A 1202 21.80 11.78 28.30
N VAL A 1203 20.62 11.83 28.91
CA VAL A 1203 19.35 11.99 28.19
C VAL A 1203 18.84 13.41 28.41
N VAL A 1204 18.81 14.18 27.33
CA VAL A 1204 18.16 15.49 27.25
C VAL A 1204 16.94 15.31 26.35
N ARG A 1205 15.79 15.81 26.75
CA ARG A 1205 14.54 15.75 25.98
C ARG A 1205 14.25 17.09 25.31
N HIS A 1206 13.88 17.06 24.03
CA HIS A 1206 13.28 18.22 23.37
C HIS A 1206 11.77 18.21 23.62
N SER A 1207 11.23 19.20 24.35
CA SER A 1207 9.82 19.23 24.75
C SER A 1207 8.94 20.13 23.87
N GLY A 1208 9.51 20.66 22.77
CA GLY A 1208 8.88 21.67 21.92
C GLY A 1208 7.97 21.11 20.82
N ASP A 1209 6.95 20.33 21.15
CA ASP A 1209 6.10 19.65 20.14
C ASP A 1209 4.98 20.50 19.52
N LEU A 1210 4.88 21.81 19.77
CA LEU A 1210 3.66 22.55 19.39
C LEU A 1210 3.82 23.76 18.48
N VAL A 1211 4.92 24.52 18.47
CA VAL A 1211 5.16 25.62 17.51
C VAL A 1211 6.64 26.01 17.53
N SER A 1212 7.34 26.06 16.39
CA SER A 1212 8.75 26.52 16.36
C SER A 1212 8.86 28.03 16.56
N SER A 1213 10.02 28.52 17.00
CA SER A 1213 10.29 29.97 17.11
C SER A 1213 10.04 30.72 15.80
N TYR A 1214 10.39 30.13 14.64
CA TYR A 1214 10.02 30.64 13.31
C TYR A 1214 8.51 30.87 13.18
N VAL A 1215 7.68 29.87 13.46
CA VAL A 1215 6.22 29.98 13.36
C VAL A 1215 5.65 30.98 14.38
N LEU A 1216 6.21 31.05 15.59
CA LEU A 1216 5.83 32.07 16.61
C LEU A 1216 6.22 33.50 16.22
N ASN A 1217 7.23 33.65 15.37
CA ASN A 1217 7.65 34.92 14.77
C ASN A 1217 6.93 35.23 13.44
N GLY A 1218 6.12 34.30 12.91
CA GLY A 1218 5.44 34.46 11.63
C GLY A 1218 6.34 34.17 10.41
N GLU A 1219 7.41 33.40 10.59
CA GLU A 1219 8.36 32.99 9.57
C GLU A 1219 8.17 31.51 9.16
N ASP A 1220 8.28 31.22 7.85
CA ASP A 1220 8.24 29.86 7.32
C ASP A 1220 9.56 29.11 7.62
N ARG A 1221 9.50 28.00 8.37
CA ARG A 1221 10.68 27.19 8.67
C ARG A 1221 11.18 26.49 7.39
N PRO A 1222 12.44 26.67 6.96
CA PRO A 1222 12.85 26.19 5.64
C PRO A 1222 12.98 24.65 5.50
N PHE A 1223 12.95 23.87 6.59
CA PHE A 1223 13.25 22.42 6.58
C PHE A 1223 12.50 21.57 7.64
N ASP A 1224 11.24 21.87 7.96
CA ASP A 1224 10.42 20.88 8.66
C ASP A 1224 9.89 19.83 7.67
N THR A 1225 10.76 18.89 7.29
CA THR A 1225 10.42 17.66 6.54
C THR A 1225 10.36 16.46 7.49
N LYS A 1226 9.68 16.59 8.64
CA LYS A 1226 9.03 15.45 9.31
C LYS A 1226 7.65 15.12 8.67
N LEU A 1227 7.36 15.74 7.53
CA LEU A 1227 6.38 15.34 6.51
C LEU A 1227 7.12 14.71 5.32
N LEU A 1228 7.78 13.57 5.55
CA LEU A 1228 8.35 12.63 4.56
C LEU A 1228 8.50 11.28 5.26
#